data_AF-A0A4P7VQQ4-F1
#
_entry.id   AF-A0A4P7VQQ4-F1
#
_cell.length_a   1.000
_cell.length_b   1.000
_cell.length_c   1.000
_cell.angle_alpha   90.00
_cell.angle_beta   90.00
_cell.angle_gamma   90.00
#
_symmetry.space_group_name_H-M   'P 1'
#
loop_
_entity.id
_entity.type
_entity.pdbx_description
1 polymer ?
#
loop_
_entity_poly.entity_id
_entity_poly.type
_entity_poly.pdbx_seq_one_letter_code
_entity_poly.pdbx_strand_id
1 'polypeptide(L)'
;MKYNNIFKSMIIGAAVVALAGCSENSWNEDYLDGFEVPPVSSNVETLDYTLTADDYKNVAANPANVALAKSKGLSKQLSAVGSNGYFTDEIPAKDYLPAYMDSILFPYFALNDGSAINLTYKQAQAVPELITQVDAAEMATVSDDEYKEVWGSTSAYAKAFTPERPASSYLPRLLSQRFPEAVSGDYVLISYNEAEVEPDFENGVITPIKDVKIGETYNVQGFVTAICAQGYILSDDSGSLLVYVGRDFVADNYKIGQMIALNGTGSKYNGGLQMSINSENVVGSEIYDYPAPIELDGAAMNTYRDEFVAANKDGKGKMGIYVKFTANVISTGNYTNFVVEGAETKCSAYQPTEATKALFKKGEDAVITGYMMSVNLDRNTGEPTYLNFIITSVNGTATAPMAEDNPYVPAPTPVESVPANSLYTYNGSAWSLASNVVTLTNDDYTAMGQKYGNLSGTLPETLLPVFLKNKFPYALADDVKYVAYKYYGSDKSTTVRCKELTYNGSEWVMNTNVDVVTEQYVKTKGSWMFNPNVTISIPNVRQSEPGLTFYQTTVDWVKANEGEGYIDRGNSEFFSGCSAFYCNVNHDISQVEKYASSMWPDMTQSVVIPKMRENFLYVTMPATLKALYPEANLIDGYTQPIVYEIDYVTYYGSSAYDGKSGNVNDTVRYEVTGKADFKLIYSTWLGGEVKGE
;
A
#
# COMPACT_ATOMS: atom_id res chain seq x y z
N MET A 1 -40.51 -42.07 13.89
CA MET A 1 -40.49 -43.55 13.99
C MET A 1 -39.34 -44.02 13.11
N LYS A 2 -38.15 -44.26 13.65
CA LYS A 2 -37.71 -45.52 14.32
C LYS A 2 -37.94 -46.71 13.39
N TYR A 3 -36.92 -47.12 12.62
CA TYR A 3 -36.61 -48.54 12.26
C TYR A 3 -35.34 -48.68 11.38
N ASN A 4 -34.78 -47.61 10.79
CA ASN A 4 -33.56 -47.73 9.93
C ASN A 4 -32.20 -47.71 10.67
N ASN A 5 -32.15 -47.40 11.96
CA ASN A 5 -30.89 -47.34 12.72
C ASN A 5 -30.52 -48.65 13.44
N ILE A 6 -31.40 -49.66 13.45
CA ILE A 6 -31.15 -50.93 14.17
C ILE A 6 -30.44 -51.95 13.25
N PHE A 7 -30.72 -51.95 11.94
CA PHE A 7 -30.11 -52.90 11.00
C PHE A 7 -28.64 -52.57 10.66
N LYS A 8 -28.26 -51.30 10.54
CA LYS A 8 -26.84 -50.94 10.30
C LYS A 8 -25.97 -51.12 11.55
N SER A 9 -26.53 -50.92 12.74
CA SER A 9 -25.85 -51.16 14.02
C SER A 9 -25.66 -52.65 14.31
N MET A 10 -26.58 -53.52 13.88
CA MET A 10 -26.42 -54.98 13.98
C MET A 10 -25.42 -55.56 12.98
N ILE A 11 -25.29 -54.99 11.77
CA ILE A 11 -24.31 -55.47 10.78
C ILE A 11 -22.88 -55.06 11.17
N ILE A 12 -22.69 -53.87 11.76
CA ILE A 12 -21.38 -53.44 12.27
C ILE A 12 -21.04 -54.17 13.59
N GLY A 13 -22.02 -54.38 14.48
CA GLY A 13 -21.83 -55.17 15.70
C GLY A 13 -21.49 -56.64 15.44
N ALA A 14 -22.07 -57.26 14.40
CA ALA A 14 -21.76 -58.64 14.03
C ALA A 14 -20.38 -58.78 13.35
N ALA A 15 -19.92 -57.77 12.60
CA ALA A 15 -18.57 -57.76 12.03
C ALA A 15 -17.48 -57.56 13.09
N VAL A 16 -17.75 -56.78 14.14
CA VAL A 16 -16.80 -56.54 15.25
C VAL A 16 -16.72 -57.74 16.21
N VAL A 17 -17.84 -58.44 16.47
CA VAL A 17 -17.83 -59.65 17.32
C VAL A 17 -17.23 -60.87 16.59
N ALA A 18 -17.34 -60.94 15.26
CA ALA A 18 -16.69 -62.01 14.48
C ALA A 18 -15.16 -61.84 14.36
N LEU A 19 -14.63 -60.62 14.52
CA LEU A 19 -13.18 -60.34 14.53
C LEU A 19 -12.57 -60.34 15.94
N ALA A 20 -13.37 -60.24 17.00
CA ALA A 20 -12.89 -60.31 18.38
C ALA A 20 -12.77 -61.74 18.95
N GLY A 21 -13.26 -62.75 18.21
CA GLY A 21 -13.21 -64.17 18.60
C GLY A 21 -12.04 -64.95 18.00
N CYS A 22 -11.28 -64.35 17.08
CA CYS A 22 -10.04 -64.91 16.59
C CYS A 22 -8.91 -64.11 17.23
N SER A 23 -8.07 -64.75 18.05
CA SER A 23 -6.70 -64.26 18.18
C SER A 23 -6.14 -64.09 16.76
N GLU A 24 -5.28 -63.10 16.51
CA GLU A 24 -4.69 -62.81 15.19
C GLU A 24 -4.04 -64.03 14.48
N ASN A 25 -3.95 -65.16 15.17
CA ASN A 25 -3.29 -66.38 14.74
C ASN A 25 -4.16 -67.66 14.75
N SER A 26 -5.45 -67.62 15.10
CA SER A 26 -6.26 -68.85 15.22
C SER A 26 -6.36 -69.64 13.92
N TRP A 27 -6.39 -68.95 12.78
CA TRP A 27 -6.39 -69.59 11.46
C TRP A 27 -5.05 -70.23 11.09
N ASN A 28 -3.92 -69.67 11.55
CA ASN A 28 -2.59 -70.24 11.31
C ASN A 28 -2.34 -71.45 12.22
N GLU A 29 -2.83 -71.41 13.47
CA GLU A 29 -2.69 -72.49 14.44
C GLU A 29 -3.52 -73.74 14.09
N ASP A 30 -4.69 -73.57 13.47
CA ASP A 30 -5.59 -74.69 13.14
C ASP A 30 -5.34 -75.31 11.75
N TYR A 31 -4.66 -74.61 10.83
CA TYR A 31 -4.59 -75.02 9.41
C TYR A 31 -3.20 -74.98 8.75
N LEU A 32 -2.18 -74.44 9.41
CA LEU A 32 -0.82 -74.36 8.85
C LEU A 32 0.23 -74.96 9.82
N ASP A 33 0.20 -76.29 9.94
CA ASP A 33 1.24 -77.05 10.67
C ASP A 33 2.63 -76.75 10.08
N GLY A 34 3.49 -76.12 10.88
CA GLY A 34 4.87 -75.79 10.52
C GLY A 34 5.10 -74.39 9.94
N PHE A 35 4.11 -73.47 10.00
CA PHE A 35 4.32 -72.07 9.63
C PHE A 35 5.05 -71.32 10.76
N GLU A 36 6.36 -71.14 10.60
CA GLU A 36 7.11 -70.20 11.43
C GLU A 36 6.79 -68.78 10.99
N VAL A 37 6.33 -67.93 11.92
CA VAL A 37 6.16 -66.49 11.67
C VAL A 37 7.50 -65.96 11.15
N PRO A 38 7.56 -65.38 9.93
CA PRO A 38 8.80 -64.80 9.43
C PRO A 38 9.29 -63.78 10.47
N PRO A 39 10.59 -63.81 10.85
CA PRO A 39 11.10 -62.82 11.79
C PRO A 39 10.82 -61.44 11.21
N VAL A 40 10.20 -60.56 12.02
CA VAL A 40 10.10 -59.15 11.69
C VAL A 40 11.52 -58.68 11.46
N SER A 41 11.82 -58.24 10.23
CA SER A 41 13.14 -57.70 9.90
C SER A 41 13.50 -56.67 10.98
N SER A 42 14.60 -56.87 11.69
CA SER A 42 15.06 -55.93 12.72
C SER A 42 15.81 -54.74 12.11
N ASN A 43 15.75 -54.57 10.78
CA ASN A 43 16.47 -53.52 10.09
C ASN A 43 15.82 -52.17 10.43
N VAL A 44 16.65 -51.24 10.88
CA VAL A 44 16.33 -49.83 11.08
C VAL A 44 17.06 -49.02 10.03
N GLU A 45 16.41 -47.99 9.50
CA GLU A 45 16.94 -47.16 8.43
C GLU A 45 16.84 -45.68 8.81
N THR A 46 17.76 -44.86 8.31
CA THR A 46 17.66 -43.40 8.34
C THR A 46 17.55 -42.91 6.89
N LEU A 47 16.45 -42.25 6.55
CA LEU A 47 16.18 -41.79 5.18
C LEU A 47 15.88 -40.29 5.16
N ASP A 48 16.09 -39.65 4.02
CA ASP A 48 15.68 -38.26 3.78
C ASP A 48 14.39 -38.25 2.95
N TYR A 49 13.44 -37.37 3.29
CA TYR A 49 12.21 -37.19 2.50
C TYR A 49 11.78 -35.72 2.47
N THR A 50 11.41 -35.21 1.30
CA THR A 50 10.91 -33.84 1.12
C THR A 50 9.41 -33.86 0.87
N LEU A 51 8.64 -33.11 1.65
CA LEU A 51 7.18 -33.03 1.49
C LEU A 51 6.78 -32.45 0.13
N THR A 52 5.82 -33.11 -0.50
CA THR A 52 5.17 -32.66 -1.75
C THR A 52 3.95 -31.80 -1.46
N ALA A 53 3.43 -31.12 -2.49
CA ALA A 53 2.18 -30.36 -2.39
C ALA A 53 0.98 -31.21 -1.94
N ASP A 54 0.94 -32.49 -2.32
CA ASP A 54 -0.13 -33.41 -1.91
C ASP A 54 0.05 -33.87 -0.45
N ASP A 55 1.29 -33.96 0.04
CA ASP A 55 1.54 -34.29 1.44
C ASP A 55 0.98 -33.21 2.37
N TYR A 56 1.14 -31.92 2.05
CA TYR A 56 0.50 -30.83 2.84
C TYR A 56 -1.03 -30.95 2.86
N LYS A 57 -1.65 -31.32 1.73
CA LYS A 57 -3.11 -31.56 1.68
C LYS A 57 -3.48 -32.76 2.57
N ASN A 58 -2.69 -33.83 2.55
CA ASN A 58 -2.91 -35.01 3.38
C ASN A 58 -2.72 -34.71 4.87
N VAL A 59 -1.72 -33.90 5.24
CA VAL A 59 -1.53 -33.39 6.61
C VAL A 59 -2.76 -32.61 7.06
N ALA A 60 -3.27 -31.69 6.24
CA ALA A 60 -4.44 -30.88 6.57
C ALA A 60 -5.74 -31.69 6.66
N ALA A 61 -5.86 -32.76 5.86
CA ALA A 61 -7.02 -33.64 5.84
C ALA A 61 -6.96 -34.80 6.86
N ASN A 62 -5.80 -35.03 7.50
CA ASN A 62 -5.62 -36.15 8.43
C ASN A 62 -6.60 -36.03 9.62
N PRO A 63 -7.37 -37.09 9.95
CA PRO A 63 -8.41 -37.00 10.99
C PRO A 63 -7.90 -36.58 12.38
N ALA A 64 -6.71 -37.04 12.79
CA ALA A 64 -6.13 -36.68 14.09
C ALA A 64 -5.68 -35.22 14.10
N ASN A 65 -5.09 -34.74 13.00
CA ASN A 65 -4.73 -33.33 12.83
C ASN A 65 -5.96 -32.42 12.84
N VAL A 66 -7.04 -32.82 12.14
CA VAL A 66 -8.31 -32.09 12.14
C VAL A 66 -8.89 -32.00 13.55
N ALA A 67 -8.84 -33.10 14.32
CA ALA A 67 -9.28 -33.11 15.71
C ALA A 67 -8.42 -32.18 16.60
N LEU A 68 -7.10 -32.22 16.44
CA LEU A 68 -6.15 -31.36 17.18
C LEU A 68 -6.33 -29.87 16.85
N ALA A 69 -6.41 -29.51 15.58
CA ALA A 69 -6.66 -28.12 15.19
C ALA A 69 -8.02 -27.63 15.70
N LYS A 70 -9.05 -28.49 15.66
CA LYS A 70 -10.37 -28.14 16.18
C LYS A 70 -10.36 -27.90 17.69
N SER A 71 -9.64 -28.69 18.48
CA SER A 71 -9.55 -28.49 19.94
C SER A 71 -8.83 -27.19 20.30
N LYS A 72 -7.89 -26.74 19.45
CA LYS A 72 -7.18 -25.45 19.58
C LYS A 72 -7.90 -24.26 18.92
N GLY A 73 -9.02 -24.47 18.21
CA GLY A 73 -9.73 -23.40 17.47
C GLY A 73 -9.06 -22.98 16.16
N LEU A 74 -8.13 -23.78 15.63
CA LEU A 74 -7.24 -23.45 14.51
C LEU A 74 -7.62 -24.16 13.19
N SER A 75 -8.88 -24.54 13.01
CA SER A 75 -9.29 -25.33 11.83
C SER A 75 -9.08 -24.61 10.49
N LYS A 76 -9.17 -23.27 10.47
CA LYS A 76 -8.89 -22.49 9.24
C LYS A 76 -7.40 -22.49 8.92
N GLN A 77 -6.56 -22.32 9.93
CA GLN A 77 -5.11 -22.34 9.81
C GLN A 77 -4.61 -23.69 9.29
N LEU A 78 -5.12 -24.81 9.81
CA LEU A 78 -4.77 -26.13 9.29
C LEU A 78 -5.16 -26.29 7.81
N SER A 79 -6.34 -25.80 7.42
CA SER A 79 -6.76 -25.81 6.01
C SER A 79 -5.85 -24.94 5.12
N ALA A 80 -5.31 -23.84 5.66
CA ALA A 80 -4.37 -22.97 4.96
C ALA A 80 -3.03 -23.66 4.72
N VAL A 81 -2.53 -24.48 5.67
CA VAL A 81 -1.32 -25.30 5.45
C VAL A 81 -1.46 -26.18 4.20
N GLY A 82 -2.58 -26.88 4.04
CA GLY A 82 -2.83 -27.71 2.86
C GLY A 82 -2.97 -26.94 1.54
N SER A 83 -3.41 -25.68 1.61
CA SER A 83 -3.62 -24.83 0.42
C SER A 83 -2.34 -24.09 0.01
N ASN A 84 -1.60 -23.59 1.00
CA ASN A 84 -0.42 -22.76 0.80
C ASN A 84 0.88 -23.59 0.71
N GLY A 85 0.87 -24.82 1.25
CA GLY A 85 2.01 -25.74 1.19
C GLY A 85 3.15 -25.41 2.14
N TYR A 86 2.85 -24.82 3.31
CA TYR A 86 3.82 -24.56 4.38
C TYR A 86 3.14 -24.57 5.76
N PHE A 87 3.91 -24.90 6.79
CA PHE A 87 3.51 -24.83 8.21
C PHE A 87 3.62 -23.42 8.78
N THR A 88 2.99 -23.16 9.92
CA THR A 88 3.05 -21.86 10.62
C THR A 88 3.32 -22.08 12.11
N ASP A 89 3.65 -21.03 12.86
CA ASP A 89 3.85 -21.12 14.31
C ASP A 89 2.58 -21.64 15.05
N GLU A 90 1.39 -21.31 14.54
CA GLU A 90 0.12 -21.82 15.08
C GLU A 90 -0.14 -23.28 14.72
N ILE A 91 0.38 -23.76 13.58
CA ILE A 91 0.29 -25.15 13.10
C ILE A 91 1.71 -25.70 12.94
N PRO A 92 2.44 -25.94 14.04
CA PRO A 92 3.85 -26.32 13.96
C PRO A 92 4.00 -27.75 13.43
N ALA A 93 4.97 -27.96 12.54
CA ALA A 93 5.14 -29.22 11.82
C ALA A 93 5.33 -30.43 12.77
N LYS A 94 6.10 -30.27 13.85
CA LYS A 94 6.29 -31.27 14.91
C LYS A 94 5.00 -31.79 15.57
N ASP A 95 3.93 -30.99 15.62
CA ASP A 95 2.65 -31.40 16.21
C ASP A 95 1.76 -32.13 15.21
N TYR A 96 1.88 -31.80 13.91
CA TYR A 96 0.92 -32.20 12.88
C TYR A 96 1.48 -33.22 11.87
N LEU A 97 2.80 -33.34 11.73
CA LEU A 97 3.42 -34.36 10.88
C LEU A 97 3.34 -35.77 11.45
N PRO A 98 3.56 -36.02 12.75
CA PRO A 98 3.51 -37.38 13.32
C PRO A 98 2.27 -38.18 12.90
N ALA A 99 1.09 -37.59 13.03
CA ALA A 99 -0.17 -38.26 12.68
C ALA A 99 -0.32 -38.54 11.18
N TYR A 100 0.27 -37.70 10.33
CA TYR A 100 0.34 -37.96 8.89
C TYR A 100 1.36 -39.05 8.57
N MET A 101 2.53 -39.04 9.22
CA MET A 101 3.57 -40.06 9.03
C MET A 101 3.12 -41.46 9.49
N ASP A 102 2.23 -41.53 10.50
CA ASP A 102 1.56 -42.75 10.94
C ASP A 102 0.45 -43.22 9.99
N SER A 103 0.07 -42.40 9.00
CA SER A 103 -0.95 -42.74 8.02
C SER A 103 -0.39 -43.62 6.91
N ILE A 104 -1.21 -44.55 6.40
CA ILE A 104 -0.92 -45.34 5.19
C ILE A 104 -0.61 -44.48 3.94
N LEU A 105 -0.91 -43.18 3.97
CA LEU A 105 -0.63 -42.23 2.90
C LEU A 105 0.82 -41.72 2.92
N PHE A 106 1.55 -41.90 4.02
CA PHE A 106 2.97 -41.58 4.08
C PHE A 106 3.80 -42.77 3.55
N PRO A 107 4.73 -42.57 2.61
CA PRO A 107 5.45 -43.68 1.95
C PRO A 107 6.19 -44.63 2.91
N TYR A 108 6.63 -44.12 4.06
CA TYR A 108 7.44 -44.87 5.03
C TYR A 108 6.69 -45.21 6.32
N PHE A 109 5.36 -45.17 6.31
CA PHE A 109 4.55 -45.44 7.51
C PHE A 109 4.83 -46.82 8.13
N ALA A 110 5.29 -47.80 7.35
CA ALA A 110 5.49 -49.20 7.76
C ALA A 110 6.92 -49.54 8.22
N LEU A 111 7.85 -48.57 8.32
CA LEU A 111 9.20 -48.85 8.82
C LEU A 111 9.18 -49.41 10.26
N ASN A 112 10.27 -50.05 10.66
CA ASN A 112 10.39 -50.62 12.01
C ASN A 112 10.69 -49.54 13.06
N ASP A 113 10.35 -49.84 14.31
CA ASP A 113 10.77 -49.03 15.45
C ASP A 113 12.30 -48.87 15.48
N GLY A 114 12.76 -47.65 15.75
CA GLY A 114 14.16 -47.24 15.67
C GLY A 114 14.58 -46.64 14.32
N SER A 115 13.72 -46.71 13.30
CA SER A 115 13.98 -46.01 12.03
C SER A 115 13.76 -44.50 12.16
N ALA A 116 14.49 -43.71 11.38
CA ALA A 116 14.46 -42.26 11.37
C ALA A 116 14.19 -41.70 9.96
N ILE A 117 13.48 -40.57 9.88
CA ILE A 117 13.30 -39.79 8.66
C ILE A 117 13.76 -38.36 8.94
N ASN A 118 14.72 -37.86 8.15
CA ASN A 118 15.00 -36.44 8.08
C ASN A 118 14.02 -35.81 7.08
N LEU A 119 12.97 -35.20 7.60
CA LEU A 119 11.87 -34.66 6.83
C LEU A 119 12.12 -33.21 6.48
N THR A 120 12.16 -32.90 5.19
CA THR A 120 12.30 -31.53 4.67
C THR A 120 10.93 -30.97 4.31
N TYR A 121 10.59 -29.81 4.87
CA TYR A 121 9.31 -29.14 4.66
C TYR A 121 9.48 -27.61 4.65
N LYS A 122 8.40 -26.92 4.30
CA LYS A 122 8.31 -25.47 4.23
C LYS A 122 7.58 -24.93 5.47
N GLN A 123 8.07 -23.84 6.03
CA GLN A 123 7.41 -23.11 7.11
C GLN A 123 7.37 -21.61 6.80
N ALA A 124 6.36 -20.91 7.30
CA ALA A 124 6.27 -19.47 7.15
C ALA A 124 7.46 -18.79 7.85
N GLN A 125 8.11 -17.87 7.14
CA GLN A 125 9.11 -16.95 7.69
C GLN A 125 8.40 -15.76 8.33
N ALA A 126 9.01 -15.15 9.35
CA ALA A 126 8.57 -13.87 9.87
C ALA A 126 8.56 -12.81 8.75
N VAL A 127 7.41 -12.19 8.52
CA VAL A 127 7.25 -11.10 7.56
C VAL A 127 7.78 -9.81 8.19
N PRO A 128 8.69 -9.06 7.54
CA PRO A 128 9.15 -7.77 8.04
C PRO A 128 7.98 -6.82 8.34
N GLU A 129 8.01 -6.15 9.50
CA GLU A 129 6.93 -5.25 9.95
C GLU A 129 6.61 -4.15 8.92
N LEU A 130 7.64 -3.66 8.21
CA LEU A 130 7.49 -2.70 7.12
C LEU A 130 6.53 -3.18 6.03
N ILE A 131 6.58 -4.47 5.65
CA ILE A 131 5.68 -5.03 4.63
C ILE A 131 4.24 -4.97 5.15
N THR A 132 4.03 -5.34 6.41
CA THR A 132 2.70 -5.30 7.03
C THR A 132 2.15 -3.88 7.12
N GLN A 133 2.98 -2.90 7.49
CA GLN A 133 2.61 -1.49 7.56
C GLN A 133 2.24 -0.93 6.17
N VAL A 134 3.00 -1.26 5.13
CA VAL A 134 2.72 -0.81 3.76
C VAL A 134 1.52 -1.54 3.15
N ASP A 135 1.32 -2.83 3.42
CA ASP A 135 0.12 -3.57 3.02
C ASP A 135 -1.16 -2.98 3.65
N ALA A 136 -1.03 -2.36 4.83
CA ALA A 136 -2.10 -1.66 5.52
C ALA A 136 -2.31 -0.22 5.03
N ALA A 137 -1.48 0.27 4.10
CA ALA A 137 -1.52 1.66 3.67
C ALA A 137 -2.88 2.04 3.05
N GLU A 138 -3.44 3.16 3.50
CA GLU A 138 -4.67 3.70 2.91
C GLU A 138 -4.38 4.27 1.52
N MET A 139 -5.30 4.05 0.57
CA MET A 139 -5.26 4.73 -0.72
C MET A 139 -6.10 5.99 -0.70
N ALA A 140 -5.46 7.12 -0.96
CA ALA A 140 -6.07 8.43 -0.97
C ALA A 140 -5.96 9.08 -2.35
N THR A 141 -6.87 10.00 -2.66
CA THR A 141 -6.78 10.89 -3.83
C THR A 141 -6.91 12.34 -3.38
N VAL A 142 -6.14 13.25 -3.99
CA VAL A 142 -6.31 14.71 -3.79
C VAL A 142 -7.62 15.15 -4.43
N SER A 143 -8.46 15.80 -3.63
CA SER A 143 -9.79 16.27 -4.01
C SER A 143 -9.74 17.65 -4.70
N ASP A 144 -10.87 18.02 -5.32
CA ASP A 144 -11.04 19.33 -5.95
C ASP A 144 -10.83 20.50 -4.99
N ASP A 145 -11.35 20.38 -3.76
CA ASP A 145 -11.25 21.43 -2.75
C ASP A 145 -9.84 21.56 -2.18
N GLU A 146 -9.08 20.47 -2.11
CA GLU A 146 -7.67 20.52 -1.72
C GLU A 146 -6.82 21.17 -2.81
N TYR A 147 -7.13 20.97 -4.10
CA TYR A 147 -6.49 21.76 -5.15
C TYR A 147 -6.82 23.26 -4.97
N LYS A 148 -8.07 23.65 -4.72
CA LYS A 148 -8.42 25.06 -4.44
C LYS A 148 -7.65 25.62 -3.24
N GLU A 149 -7.47 24.83 -2.18
CA GLU A 149 -6.65 25.21 -1.02
C GLU A 149 -5.19 25.43 -1.40
N VAL A 150 -4.60 24.53 -2.19
CA VAL A 150 -3.21 24.64 -2.68
C VAL A 150 -3.02 25.90 -3.53
N TRP A 151 -4.01 26.21 -4.37
CA TRP A 151 -3.99 27.38 -5.24
C TRP A 151 -4.39 28.68 -4.52
N GLY A 152 -5.04 28.59 -3.36
CA GLY A 152 -5.56 29.73 -2.61
C GLY A 152 -6.72 30.44 -3.32
N SER A 153 -7.41 29.75 -4.24
CA SER A 153 -8.48 30.32 -5.05
C SER A 153 -9.54 29.28 -5.41
N THR A 154 -10.80 29.69 -5.46
CA THR A 154 -11.94 28.84 -5.88
C THR A 154 -12.21 28.91 -7.39
N SER A 155 -11.62 29.88 -8.09
CA SER A 155 -11.83 30.13 -9.53
C SER A 155 -10.53 30.06 -10.34
N ALA A 156 -9.40 30.57 -9.81
CA ALA A 156 -8.07 30.45 -10.40
C ALA A 156 -7.28 29.28 -9.80
N TYR A 157 -7.69 28.06 -10.13
CA TYR A 157 -6.95 26.86 -9.72
C TYR A 157 -6.99 25.80 -10.81
N ALA A 158 -5.89 25.08 -11.00
CA ALA A 158 -5.85 23.85 -11.80
C ALA A 158 -6.03 22.62 -10.89
N LYS A 159 -6.65 21.56 -11.42
CA LYS A 159 -6.77 20.25 -10.74
C LYS A 159 -5.50 19.42 -10.85
N ALA A 160 -4.35 20.07 -10.66
CA ALA A 160 -3.02 19.52 -10.75
C ALA A 160 -2.04 20.32 -9.88
N PHE A 161 -0.99 19.65 -9.42
CA PHE A 161 0.23 20.28 -8.92
C PHE A 161 1.09 20.74 -10.11
N THR A 162 1.82 21.82 -9.94
CA THR A 162 2.64 22.47 -10.97
C THR A 162 4.03 22.80 -10.43
N PRO A 163 5.01 23.23 -11.26
CA PRO A 163 6.34 23.62 -10.77
C PRO A 163 6.33 24.67 -9.64
N GLU A 164 5.42 25.65 -9.67
CA GLU A 164 5.27 26.64 -8.58
C GLU A 164 4.51 26.09 -7.37
N ARG A 165 3.72 25.03 -7.55
CA ARG A 165 2.93 24.37 -6.49
C ARG A 165 3.23 22.87 -6.47
N PRO A 166 4.47 22.46 -6.14
CA PRO A 166 4.86 21.06 -6.26
C PRO A 166 4.22 20.21 -5.16
N ALA A 167 3.77 19.00 -5.51
CA ALA A 167 3.07 18.09 -4.59
C ALA A 167 3.84 17.87 -3.26
N SER A 168 5.18 17.76 -3.33
CA SER A 168 6.06 17.58 -2.17
C SER A 168 5.96 18.69 -1.12
N SER A 169 5.56 19.91 -1.49
CA SER A 169 5.41 21.04 -0.56
C SER A 169 4.05 21.10 0.12
N TYR A 170 3.03 20.45 -0.44
CA TYR A 170 1.64 20.58 0.02
C TYR A 170 1.06 19.28 0.56
N LEU A 171 1.42 18.12 -0.01
CA LEU A 171 0.89 16.83 0.40
C LEU A 171 1.13 16.52 1.89
N PRO A 172 2.30 16.82 2.51
CA PRO A 172 2.47 16.60 3.95
C PRO A 172 1.41 17.32 4.80
N ARG A 173 1.07 18.58 4.46
CA ARG A 173 0.07 19.37 5.18
C ARG A 173 -1.34 18.79 4.97
N LEU A 174 -1.69 18.46 3.73
CA LEU A 174 -2.99 17.88 3.39
C LEU A 174 -3.20 16.53 4.09
N LEU A 175 -2.17 15.69 4.14
CA LEU A 175 -2.20 14.41 4.85
C LEU A 175 -2.36 14.61 6.36
N SER A 176 -1.66 15.58 6.98
CA SER A 176 -1.85 15.91 8.39
C SER A 176 -3.27 16.38 8.72
N GLN A 177 -3.91 17.14 7.84
CA GLN A 177 -5.30 17.57 8.02
C GLN A 177 -6.28 16.39 7.88
N ARG A 178 -6.01 15.48 6.92
CA ARG A 178 -6.87 14.33 6.64
C ARG A 178 -6.76 13.22 7.69
N PHE A 179 -5.56 13.01 8.21
CA PHE A 179 -5.24 11.94 9.16
C PHE A 179 -4.69 12.52 10.48
N PRO A 180 -5.52 13.23 11.27
CA PRO A 180 -5.07 13.87 12.51
C PRO A 180 -4.69 12.86 13.60
N GLU A 181 -5.23 11.64 13.53
CA GLU A 181 -4.99 10.55 14.48
C GLU A 181 -3.92 9.56 14.00
N ALA A 182 -3.12 9.93 12.98
CA ALA A 182 -2.06 9.07 12.46
C ALA A 182 -1.03 8.76 13.55
N VAL A 183 -0.52 7.53 13.56
CA VAL A 183 0.53 7.06 14.47
C VAL A 183 1.81 6.72 13.71
N SER A 184 2.93 6.73 14.41
CA SER A 184 4.22 6.42 13.78
C SER A 184 4.19 5.05 13.11
N GLY A 185 4.58 4.98 11.84
CA GLY A 185 4.52 3.75 11.03
C GLY A 185 3.28 3.65 10.15
N ASP A 186 2.35 4.61 10.20
CA ASP A 186 1.25 4.69 9.23
C ASP A 186 1.76 5.08 7.84
N TYR A 187 1.15 4.47 6.82
CA TYR A 187 1.46 4.73 5.41
C TYR A 187 0.20 5.13 4.63
N VAL A 188 0.36 6.04 3.67
CA VAL A 188 -0.70 6.44 2.73
C VAL A 188 -0.14 6.50 1.32
N LEU A 189 -0.79 5.80 0.39
CA LEU A 189 -0.54 5.94 -1.04
C LEU A 189 -1.49 7.00 -1.60
N ILE A 190 -0.99 8.22 -1.80
CA ILE A 190 -1.80 9.33 -2.30
C ILE A 190 -1.63 9.49 -3.81
N SER A 191 -2.76 9.54 -4.53
CA SER A 191 -2.84 9.77 -5.98
C SER A 191 -3.28 11.21 -6.27
N TYR A 192 -2.70 11.82 -7.30
CA TYR A 192 -2.92 13.22 -7.68
C TYR A 192 -2.57 13.43 -9.16
N ASN A 193 -2.76 14.63 -9.68
CA ASN A 193 -2.33 15.00 -11.03
C ASN A 193 -1.16 15.99 -10.95
N GLU A 194 -0.23 15.90 -11.89
CA GLU A 194 0.87 16.83 -12.09
C GLU A 194 0.83 17.39 -13.52
N ALA A 195 1.17 18.66 -13.66
CA ALA A 195 1.37 19.34 -14.94
C ALA A 195 2.78 19.93 -15.01
N GLU A 196 3.42 19.84 -16.17
CA GLU A 196 4.78 20.35 -16.39
C GLU A 196 4.84 21.87 -16.59
N VAL A 197 3.69 22.51 -16.84
CA VAL A 197 3.56 23.94 -17.10
C VAL A 197 2.51 24.55 -16.18
N GLU A 198 2.63 25.86 -15.93
CA GLU A 198 1.60 26.60 -15.19
C GLU A 198 0.33 26.78 -16.07
N PRO A 199 -0.87 26.71 -15.48
CA PRO A 199 -2.10 27.06 -16.18
C PRO A 199 -2.12 28.55 -16.50
N ASP A 200 -2.55 28.88 -17.72
CA ASP A 200 -2.89 30.25 -18.07
C ASP A 200 -4.36 30.52 -17.72
N PHE A 201 -4.64 31.69 -17.16
CA PHE A 201 -5.98 32.12 -16.76
C PHE A 201 -6.47 33.18 -17.74
N GLU A 202 -6.37 32.92 -19.05
CA GLU A 202 -6.87 33.85 -20.06
C GLU A 202 -8.41 33.79 -20.20
N ASN A 203 -9.02 34.95 -20.44
CA ASN A 203 -10.45 35.04 -20.75
C ASN A 203 -10.72 34.36 -22.09
N GLY A 204 -11.78 33.54 -22.18
CA GLY A 204 -12.26 33.03 -23.47
C GLY A 204 -12.60 34.16 -24.46
N VAL A 205 -12.94 33.83 -25.71
CA VAL A 205 -13.27 34.86 -26.72
C VAL A 205 -14.55 35.62 -26.33
N ILE A 206 -14.36 36.85 -25.82
CA ILE A 206 -15.42 37.81 -25.49
C ILE A 206 -15.54 38.84 -26.62
N THR A 207 -16.76 39.05 -27.11
CA THR A 207 -17.08 40.06 -28.11
C THR A 207 -17.35 41.41 -27.42
N PRO A 208 -16.68 42.50 -27.81
CA PRO A 208 -17.02 43.84 -27.33
C PRO A 208 -18.46 44.22 -27.70
N ILE A 209 -19.18 44.89 -26.81
CA ILE A 209 -20.59 45.28 -27.00
C ILE A 209 -20.81 46.07 -28.30
N LYS A 210 -19.88 46.93 -28.69
CA LYS A 210 -19.96 47.70 -29.95
C LYS A 210 -20.04 46.83 -31.22
N ASP A 211 -19.56 45.59 -31.15
CA ASP A 211 -19.46 44.68 -32.29
C ASP A 211 -20.66 43.72 -32.39
N VAL A 212 -21.60 43.79 -31.43
CA VAL A 212 -22.84 43.00 -31.43
C VAL A 212 -23.75 43.41 -32.60
N LYS A 213 -24.08 42.45 -33.46
CA LYS A 213 -25.01 42.62 -34.58
C LYS A 213 -26.36 41.95 -34.34
N ILE A 214 -27.37 42.51 -34.97
CA ILE A 214 -28.75 41.99 -34.94
C ILE A 214 -28.81 40.60 -35.61
N GLY A 215 -29.39 39.63 -34.92
CA GLY A 215 -29.63 38.27 -35.43
C GLY A 215 -28.46 37.29 -35.22
N GLU A 216 -27.32 37.75 -34.72
CA GLU A 216 -26.15 36.91 -34.43
C GLU A 216 -26.02 36.64 -32.93
N THR A 217 -25.43 35.50 -32.58
CA THR A 217 -25.17 35.09 -31.18
C THR A 217 -23.74 35.40 -30.80
N TYR A 218 -23.55 36.01 -29.63
CA TYR A 218 -22.23 36.37 -29.10
C TYR A 218 -22.09 35.95 -27.64
N ASN A 219 -20.84 35.75 -27.23
CA ASN A 219 -20.44 35.80 -25.82
C ASN A 219 -19.97 37.22 -25.54
N VAL A 220 -20.62 37.92 -24.64
CA VAL A 220 -20.24 39.26 -24.17
C VAL A 220 -20.01 39.23 -22.67
N GLN A 221 -19.16 40.11 -22.17
CA GLN A 221 -18.92 40.27 -20.74
C GLN A 221 -18.91 41.75 -20.40
N GLY A 222 -19.63 42.14 -19.35
CA GLY A 222 -19.71 43.53 -18.92
C GLY A 222 -20.37 43.68 -17.56
N PHE A 223 -20.54 44.91 -17.12
CA PHE A 223 -21.16 45.25 -15.85
C PHE A 223 -22.62 45.63 -16.01
N VAL A 224 -23.45 45.23 -15.05
CA VAL A 224 -24.81 45.74 -14.89
C VAL A 224 -24.74 47.21 -14.46
N THR A 225 -25.24 48.13 -15.27
CA THR A 225 -25.15 49.58 -15.01
C THR A 225 -26.49 50.30 -14.94
N ALA A 226 -27.60 49.63 -15.21
CA ALA A 226 -28.94 50.13 -14.88
C ALA A 226 -29.92 48.97 -14.85
N ILE A 227 -31.02 49.09 -14.11
CA ILE A 227 -32.01 48.02 -13.96
C ILE A 227 -33.41 48.58 -14.18
N CYS A 228 -34.22 47.87 -14.98
CA CYS A 228 -35.65 48.12 -15.14
C CYS A 228 -36.44 46.86 -14.76
N ALA A 229 -37.76 46.93 -14.78
CA ALA A 229 -38.65 45.82 -14.43
C ALA A 229 -38.66 44.68 -15.47
N GLN A 230 -37.93 44.80 -16.59
CA GLN A 230 -37.91 43.79 -17.67
C GLN A 230 -36.50 43.44 -18.17
N GLY A 231 -35.46 43.92 -17.51
CA GLY A 231 -34.08 43.71 -17.92
C GLY A 231 -33.12 44.72 -17.31
N TYR A 232 -31.88 44.70 -17.77
CA TYR A 232 -30.81 45.56 -17.27
C TYR A 232 -29.92 46.07 -18.41
N ILE A 233 -29.21 47.18 -18.17
CA ILE A 233 -28.15 47.64 -19.07
C ILE A 233 -26.87 46.89 -18.72
N LEU A 234 -26.26 46.28 -19.73
CA LEU A 234 -24.92 45.71 -19.67
C LEU A 234 -23.96 46.66 -20.37
N SER A 235 -22.83 46.97 -19.74
CA SER A 235 -21.81 47.87 -20.28
C SER A 235 -20.41 47.29 -20.20
N ASP A 236 -19.61 47.55 -21.24
CA ASP A 236 -18.16 47.38 -21.27
C ASP A 236 -17.50 48.68 -21.74
N ASP A 237 -16.17 48.70 -21.89
CA ASP A 237 -15.44 49.89 -22.35
C ASP A 237 -15.82 50.35 -23.76
N SER A 238 -16.51 49.51 -24.52
CA SER A 238 -16.90 49.77 -25.90
C SER A 238 -18.32 50.34 -26.04
N GLY A 239 -19.19 50.12 -25.05
CA GLY A 239 -20.52 50.73 -24.99
C GLY A 239 -21.52 49.98 -24.12
N SER A 240 -22.81 50.31 -24.29
CA SER A 240 -23.91 49.81 -23.46
C SER A 240 -25.08 49.32 -24.31
N LEU A 241 -25.76 48.26 -23.86
CA LEU A 241 -27.00 47.77 -24.47
C LEU A 241 -27.99 47.25 -23.42
N LEU A 242 -29.25 47.09 -23.81
CA LEU A 242 -30.26 46.46 -22.94
C LEU A 242 -30.18 44.95 -23.08
N VAL A 243 -30.00 44.23 -21.97
CA VAL A 243 -30.32 42.81 -21.89
C VAL A 243 -31.81 42.69 -21.53
N TYR A 244 -32.62 42.30 -22.51
CA TYR A 244 -34.07 42.25 -22.39
C TYR A 244 -34.54 40.81 -22.09
N VAL A 245 -35.30 40.67 -21.00
CA VAL A 245 -35.87 39.38 -20.56
C VAL A 245 -37.39 39.41 -20.66
N GLY A 246 -38.03 40.54 -20.37
CA GLY A 246 -39.49 40.68 -20.37
C GLY A 246 -40.10 40.51 -18.99
N ARG A 247 -41.37 40.07 -18.92
CA ARG A 247 -42.16 40.05 -17.67
C ARG A 247 -41.65 39.08 -16.61
N ASP A 248 -40.85 38.11 -17.00
CA ASP A 248 -40.29 37.10 -16.08
C ASP A 248 -39.01 37.58 -15.38
N PHE A 249 -38.55 38.79 -15.71
CA PHE A 249 -37.39 39.40 -15.07
C PHE A 249 -37.65 39.74 -13.60
N VAL A 250 -36.72 39.37 -12.72
CA VAL A 250 -36.76 39.70 -11.29
C VAL A 250 -35.62 40.67 -10.98
N ALA A 251 -35.94 41.96 -10.91
CA ALA A 251 -34.95 43.03 -10.72
C ALA A 251 -34.09 42.88 -9.46
N ASP A 252 -34.67 42.35 -8.37
CA ASP A 252 -33.98 42.20 -7.08
C ASP A 252 -32.83 41.20 -7.11
N ASN A 253 -32.73 40.36 -8.15
CA ASN A 253 -31.60 39.45 -8.34
C ASN A 253 -30.33 40.15 -8.85
N TYR A 254 -30.46 41.42 -9.27
CA TYR A 254 -29.40 42.16 -9.92
C TYR A 254 -28.98 43.38 -9.10
N LYS A 255 -27.68 43.69 -9.16
CA LYS A 255 -27.08 44.87 -8.53
C LYS A 255 -26.20 45.60 -9.53
N ILE A 256 -26.10 46.91 -9.41
CA ILE A 256 -25.17 47.71 -10.20
C ILE A 256 -23.74 47.27 -9.90
N GLY A 257 -22.92 47.04 -10.92
CA GLY A 257 -21.54 46.56 -10.80
C GLY A 257 -21.39 45.04 -10.77
N GLN A 258 -22.47 44.26 -10.91
CA GLN A 258 -22.32 42.82 -11.21
C GLN A 258 -21.74 42.62 -12.59
N MET A 259 -20.68 41.83 -12.70
CA MET A 259 -20.11 41.40 -13.96
C MET A 259 -20.84 40.16 -14.47
N ILE A 260 -21.44 40.26 -15.66
CA ILE A 260 -22.19 39.20 -16.31
C ILE A 260 -21.40 38.70 -17.50
N ALA A 261 -21.16 37.38 -17.57
CA ALA A 261 -20.81 36.70 -18.80
C ALA A 261 -22.09 36.18 -19.45
N LEU A 262 -22.43 36.70 -20.62
CA LEU A 262 -23.70 36.50 -21.31
C LEU A 262 -23.47 35.85 -22.67
N ASN A 263 -24.11 34.69 -22.91
CA ASN A 263 -24.37 34.22 -24.27
C ASN A 263 -25.77 34.68 -24.69
N GLY A 264 -25.85 35.43 -25.78
CA GLY A 264 -27.10 36.02 -26.20
C GLY A 264 -27.15 36.38 -27.67
N THR A 265 -28.36 36.59 -28.18
CA THR A 265 -28.59 36.98 -29.58
C THR A 265 -28.86 38.48 -29.66
N GLY A 266 -28.12 39.18 -30.52
CA GLY A 266 -28.32 40.59 -30.79
C GLY A 266 -29.70 40.87 -31.39
N SER A 267 -30.34 41.92 -30.91
CA SER A 267 -31.72 42.30 -31.25
C SER A 267 -31.86 43.82 -31.18
N LYS A 268 -33.02 44.33 -31.59
CA LYS A 268 -33.33 45.75 -31.45
C LYS A 268 -34.74 45.96 -30.93
N TYR A 269 -34.91 47.02 -30.16
CA TYR A 269 -36.22 47.56 -29.82
C TYR A 269 -36.26 49.03 -30.22
N ASN A 270 -37.07 49.34 -31.24
CA ASN A 270 -37.34 50.72 -31.63
C ASN A 270 -36.07 51.58 -31.82
N GLY A 271 -35.09 50.99 -32.52
CA GLY A 271 -33.78 51.61 -32.82
C GLY A 271 -32.70 51.38 -31.76
N GLY A 272 -33.07 50.96 -30.55
CA GLY A 272 -32.13 50.60 -29.49
C GLY A 272 -31.52 49.22 -29.68
N LEU A 273 -30.21 49.11 -29.51
CA LEU A 273 -29.53 47.81 -29.44
C LEU A 273 -29.89 47.11 -28.14
N GLN A 274 -30.28 45.84 -28.25
CA GLN A 274 -30.58 44.97 -27.12
C GLN A 274 -30.08 43.55 -27.39
N MET A 275 -30.00 42.73 -26.36
CA MET A 275 -29.72 41.30 -26.47
C MET A 275 -30.74 40.48 -25.69
N SER A 276 -31.10 39.31 -26.21
CA SER A 276 -31.80 38.27 -25.45
C SER A 276 -30.79 37.35 -24.77
N ILE A 277 -31.22 36.67 -23.71
CA ILE A 277 -30.39 35.72 -22.96
C ILE A 277 -30.62 34.30 -23.50
N ASN A 278 -29.53 33.63 -23.91
CA ASN A 278 -29.53 32.18 -24.09
C ASN A 278 -28.98 31.49 -22.82
N SER A 279 -27.90 32.03 -22.26
CA SER A 279 -27.37 31.70 -20.94
C SER A 279 -26.61 32.88 -20.35
N GLU A 280 -26.60 33.01 -19.03
CA GLU A 280 -25.83 34.03 -18.32
C GLU A 280 -25.24 33.46 -17.03
N ASN A 281 -24.11 34.01 -16.59
CA ASN A 281 -23.54 33.75 -15.28
C ASN A 281 -23.01 35.06 -14.68
N VAL A 282 -23.26 35.27 -13.39
CA VAL A 282 -22.52 36.29 -12.63
C VAL A 282 -21.12 35.74 -12.40
N VAL A 283 -20.11 36.39 -12.97
CA VAL A 283 -18.71 35.92 -12.93
C VAL A 283 -17.84 36.73 -11.97
N GLY A 284 -18.33 37.90 -11.56
CA GLY A 284 -17.68 38.77 -10.58
C GLY A 284 -18.54 40.00 -10.33
N SER A 285 -17.98 40.97 -9.62
CA SER A 285 -18.56 42.29 -9.41
C SER A 285 -17.49 43.27 -8.94
N GLU A 286 -17.79 44.56 -9.10
CA GLU A 286 -16.99 45.65 -8.54
C GLU A 286 -17.90 46.76 -8.01
N ILE A 287 -17.33 47.67 -7.23
CA ILE A 287 -17.98 48.95 -6.91
C ILE A 287 -17.91 49.82 -8.17
N TYR A 288 -18.96 49.78 -8.99
CA TYR A 288 -18.95 50.40 -10.32
C TYR A 288 -18.82 51.93 -10.26
N ASP A 289 -17.84 52.46 -10.96
CA ASP A 289 -17.65 53.90 -11.16
C ASP A 289 -18.25 54.33 -12.49
N TYR A 290 -19.30 55.16 -12.45
CA TYR A 290 -19.97 55.60 -13.66
C TYR A 290 -19.10 56.61 -14.42
N PRO A 291 -19.03 56.53 -15.75
CA PRO A 291 -18.44 57.61 -16.54
C PRO A 291 -19.24 58.91 -16.36
N ALA A 292 -18.61 60.05 -16.64
CA ALA A 292 -19.31 61.33 -16.63
C ALA A 292 -20.49 61.28 -17.63
N PRO A 293 -21.74 61.54 -17.19
CA PRO A 293 -22.89 61.50 -18.09
C PRO A 293 -22.84 62.67 -19.08
N ILE A 294 -23.37 62.44 -20.29
CA ILE A 294 -23.56 63.50 -21.26
C ILE A 294 -24.74 64.37 -20.81
N GLU A 295 -24.49 65.64 -20.52
CA GLU A 295 -25.55 66.61 -20.20
C GLU A 295 -26.33 66.95 -21.48
N LEU A 296 -27.66 66.80 -21.45
CA LEU A 296 -28.53 67.03 -22.59
C LEU A 296 -29.51 68.17 -22.35
N ASP A 297 -29.62 69.04 -23.35
CA ASP A 297 -30.77 69.91 -23.56
C ASP A 297 -31.74 69.30 -24.59
N GLY A 298 -32.89 69.95 -24.79
CA GLY A 298 -33.89 69.46 -25.73
C GLY A 298 -33.42 69.37 -27.18
N ALA A 299 -32.50 70.23 -27.62
CA ALA A 299 -31.98 70.21 -28.99
C ALA A 299 -31.04 69.01 -29.22
N ALA A 300 -30.15 68.73 -28.26
CA ALA A 300 -29.31 67.54 -28.28
C ALA A 300 -30.14 66.25 -28.23
N MET A 301 -31.22 66.23 -27.43
CA MET A 301 -32.15 65.10 -27.41
C MET A 301 -32.80 64.85 -28.76
N ASN A 302 -33.22 65.89 -29.48
CA ASN A 302 -33.81 65.77 -30.81
C ASN A 302 -32.85 65.11 -31.81
N THR A 303 -31.55 65.42 -31.72
CA THR A 303 -30.51 64.81 -32.57
C THR A 303 -30.38 63.31 -32.29
N TYR A 304 -30.24 62.91 -31.02
CA TYR A 304 -30.16 61.48 -30.68
C TYR A 304 -31.44 60.72 -31.01
N ARG A 305 -32.60 61.35 -30.82
CA ARG A 305 -33.91 60.83 -31.22
C ARG A 305 -33.93 60.49 -32.70
N ASP A 306 -33.44 61.37 -33.57
CA ASP A 306 -33.36 61.11 -35.01
C ASP A 306 -32.37 59.99 -35.36
N GLU A 307 -31.26 59.87 -34.63
CA GLU A 307 -30.32 58.77 -34.79
C GLU A 307 -30.93 57.41 -34.43
N PHE A 308 -31.73 57.32 -33.36
CA PHE A 308 -32.47 56.09 -33.02
C PHE A 308 -33.54 55.77 -34.08
N VAL A 309 -34.23 56.79 -34.62
CA VAL A 309 -35.19 56.59 -35.73
C VAL A 309 -34.47 56.01 -36.95
N ALA A 310 -33.33 56.60 -37.33
CA ALA A 310 -32.53 56.15 -38.47
C ALA A 310 -32.02 54.72 -38.27
N ALA A 311 -31.47 54.40 -37.09
CA ALA A 311 -31.04 53.05 -36.76
C ALA A 311 -32.19 52.04 -36.87
N ASN A 312 -33.38 52.40 -36.37
CA ASN A 312 -34.56 51.55 -36.46
C ASN A 312 -34.93 51.27 -37.93
N LYS A 313 -34.95 52.31 -38.77
CA LYS A 313 -35.27 52.21 -40.20
C LYS A 313 -34.26 51.34 -40.96
N ASP A 314 -32.99 51.46 -40.63
CA ASP A 314 -31.88 50.70 -41.25
C ASP A 314 -31.80 49.24 -40.76
N GLY A 315 -32.67 48.82 -39.85
CA GLY A 315 -32.61 47.49 -39.26
C GLY A 315 -31.46 47.30 -38.28
N LYS A 316 -30.79 48.38 -37.86
CA LYS A 316 -29.67 48.39 -36.92
C LYS A 316 -30.13 48.69 -35.50
N GLY A 317 -29.27 48.40 -34.53
CA GLY A 317 -29.41 48.86 -33.15
C GLY A 317 -28.37 49.94 -32.84
N LYS A 318 -28.77 50.97 -32.11
CA LYS A 318 -27.88 51.98 -31.54
C LYS A 318 -27.67 51.70 -30.06
N MET A 319 -26.41 51.74 -29.61
CA MET A 319 -26.04 51.54 -28.21
C MET A 319 -26.68 52.59 -27.30
N GLY A 320 -26.90 52.19 -26.04
CA GLY A 320 -27.37 53.07 -24.99
C GLY A 320 -26.39 54.19 -24.70
N ILE A 321 -26.92 55.38 -24.42
CA ILE A 321 -26.10 56.57 -24.15
C ILE A 321 -26.34 57.02 -22.72
N TYR A 322 -25.28 57.09 -21.91
CA TYR A 322 -25.37 57.55 -20.53
C TYR A 322 -25.46 59.07 -20.46
N VAL A 323 -26.60 59.57 -19.98
CA VAL A 323 -26.97 60.99 -20.10
C VAL A 323 -27.55 61.53 -18.80
N LYS A 324 -27.52 62.85 -18.66
CA LYS A 324 -28.14 63.61 -17.58
C LYS A 324 -28.90 64.81 -18.13
N PHE A 325 -30.08 65.09 -17.57
CA PHE A 325 -30.92 66.20 -18.02
C PHE A 325 -31.95 66.59 -16.95
N THR A 326 -32.58 67.76 -17.13
CA THR A 326 -33.71 68.21 -16.30
C THR A 326 -35.01 68.09 -17.10
N ALA A 327 -36.05 67.56 -16.47
CA ALA A 327 -37.35 67.36 -17.13
C ALA A 327 -38.53 67.62 -16.18
N ASN A 328 -39.63 68.14 -16.71
CA ASN A 328 -40.89 68.24 -15.98
C ASN A 328 -41.67 66.92 -16.08
N VAL A 329 -42.04 66.34 -14.94
CA VAL A 329 -42.75 65.06 -14.88
C VAL A 329 -44.24 65.25 -15.17
N ILE A 330 -44.76 64.66 -16.26
CA ILE A 330 -46.14 64.85 -16.70
C ILE A 330 -47.08 63.69 -16.35
N SER A 331 -46.53 62.51 -16.03
CA SER A 331 -47.30 61.33 -15.64
C SER A 331 -46.52 60.45 -14.67
N THR A 332 -47.20 59.97 -13.64
CA THR A 332 -46.75 58.92 -12.71
C THR A 332 -47.93 57.96 -12.52
N GLY A 333 -47.77 56.69 -12.88
CA GLY A 333 -48.84 55.69 -12.88
C GLY A 333 -48.45 54.48 -13.72
N ASN A 334 -49.29 54.08 -14.67
CA ASN A 334 -48.93 53.03 -15.65
C ASN A 334 -47.69 53.40 -16.48
N TYR A 335 -47.45 54.71 -16.68
CA TYR A 335 -46.29 55.25 -17.37
C TYR A 335 -45.69 56.39 -16.55
N THR A 336 -44.36 56.47 -16.57
CA THR A 336 -43.60 57.59 -16.01
C THR A 336 -43.05 58.41 -17.16
N ASN A 337 -43.74 59.51 -17.49
CA ASN A 337 -43.44 60.33 -18.66
C ASN A 337 -43.05 61.74 -18.25
N PHE A 338 -42.18 62.35 -19.04
CA PHE A 338 -41.66 63.69 -18.79
C PHE A 338 -41.43 64.46 -20.09
N VAL A 339 -41.39 65.78 -19.97
CA VAL A 339 -41.08 66.72 -21.06
C VAL A 339 -39.82 67.49 -20.71
N VAL A 340 -38.98 67.72 -21.71
CA VAL A 340 -37.72 68.45 -21.58
C VAL A 340 -37.87 69.73 -22.38
N GLU A 341 -37.45 70.85 -21.80
CA GLU A 341 -37.52 72.14 -22.49
C GLU A 341 -36.71 72.09 -23.79
N GLY A 342 -37.33 72.52 -24.90
CA GLY A 342 -36.73 72.48 -26.24
C GLY A 342 -36.78 71.11 -26.94
N ALA A 343 -37.22 70.04 -26.28
CA ALA A 343 -37.39 68.73 -26.92
C ALA A 343 -38.72 68.67 -27.68
N GLU A 344 -38.69 68.09 -28.87
CA GLU A 344 -39.87 67.94 -29.73
C GLU A 344 -40.63 66.62 -29.45
N THR A 345 -39.96 65.64 -28.83
CA THR A 345 -40.55 64.34 -28.48
C THR A 345 -40.63 64.19 -26.96
N LYS A 346 -41.76 63.64 -26.48
CA LYS A 346 -41.92 63.31 -25.06
C LYS A 346 -40.91 62.24 -24.66
N CYS A 347 -40.61 62.14 -23.38
CA CYS A 347 -39.70 61.14 -22.86
C CYS A 347 -40.41 60.22 -21.87
N SER A 348 -39.90 58.99 -21.72
CA SER A 348 -40.48 57.98 -20.85
C SER A 348 -39.39 57.20 -20.13
N ALA A 349 -39.58 56.96 -18.82
CA ALA A 349 -38.83 55.91 -18.15
C ALA A 349 -39.34 54.56 -18.66
N TYR A 350 -38.44 53.76 -19.24
CA TYR A 350 -38.76 52.46 -19.79
C TYR A 350 -38.87 51.43 -18.68
N GLN A 351 -40.07 50.87 -18.52
CA GLN A 351 -40.37 49.79 -17.58
C GLN A 351 -39.77 50.03 -16.17
N PRO A 352 -39.93 51.21 -15.54
CA PRO A 352 -39.29 51.48 -14.25
C PRO A 352 -39.80 50.51 -13.19
N THR A 353 -38.92 50.09 -12.28
CA THR A 353 -39.33 49.36 -11.07
C THR A 353 -40.25 50.22 -10.21
N GLU A 354 -41.03 49.61 -9.31
CA GLU A 354 -41.89 50.38 -8.39
C GLU A 354 -41.07 51.32 -7.51
N ALA A 355 -39.87 50.89 -7.08
CA ALA A 355 -38.93 51.73 -6.36
C ALA A 355 -38.48 52.95 -7.18
N THR A 356 -38.18 52.76 -8.47
CA THR A 356 -37.82 53.86 -9.39
C THR A 356 -39.00 54.81 -9.60
N LYS A 357 -40.22 54.29 -9.80
CA LYS A 357 -41.43 55.12 -9.98
C LYS A 357 -41.67 56.02 -8.78
N ALA A 358 -41.45 55.52 -7.56
CA ALA A 358 -41.65 56.27 -6.33
C ALA A 358 -40.76 57.52 -6.18
N LEU A 359 -39.66 57.62 -6.95
CA LEU A 359 -38.79 58.78 -6.96
C LEU A 359 -39.34 59.97 -7.76
N PHE A 360 -40.36 59.75 -8.60
CA PHE A 360 -40.94 60.78 -9.46
C PHE A 360 -42.23 61.36 -8.88
N LYS A 361 -42.43 62.67 -9.06
CA LYS A 361 -43.65 63.37 -8.66
C LYS A 361 -44.21 64.17 -9.82
N LYS A 362 -45.47 63.91 -10.17
CA LYS A 362 -46.14 64.61 -11.27
C LYS A 362 -46.22 66.13 -11.00
N GLY A 363 -45.83 66.91 -12.00
CA GLY A 363 -45.83 68.37 -12.00
C GLY A 363 -44.52 68.99 -11.53
N GLU A 364 -43.59 68.20 -10.97
CA GLU A 364 -42.30 68.68 -10.50
C GLU A 364 -41.21 68.46 -11.55
N ASP A 365 -40.17 69.29 -11.49
CA ASP A 365 -38.94 69.08 -12.26
C ASP A 365 -38.06 68.05 -11.55
N ALA A 366 -37.42 67.19 -12.34
CA ALA A 366 -36.48 66.19 -11.86
C ALA A 366 -35.18 66.25 -12.66
N VAL A 367 -34.05 66.17 -11.95
CA VAL A 367 -32.73 65.91 -12.55
C VAL A 367 -32.59 64.41 -12.70
N ILE A 368 -32.54 63.94 -13.93
CA ILE A 368 -32.58 62.51 -14.28
C ILE A 368 -31.24 62.13 -14.88
N THR A 369 -30.66 61.03 -14.39
CA THR A 369 -29.51 60.37 -15.02
C THR A 369 -29.92 58.96 -15.42
N GLY A 370 -29.50 58.52 -16.60
CA GLY A 370 -29.80 57.18 -17.09
C GLY A 370 -29.30 56.93 -18.49
N TYR A 371 -29.69 55.79 -19.05
CA TYR A 371 -29.37 55.42 -20.41
C TYR A 371 -30.53 55.73 -21.36
N MET A 372 -30.27 56.55 -22.37
CA MET A 372 -31.18 56.72 -23.50
C MET A 372 -31.09 55.49 -24.40
N MET A 373 -32.21 54.79 -24.64
CA MET A 373 -32.18 53.45 -25.23
C MET A 373 -32.96 53.29 -26.53
N SER A 374 -34.10 53.95 -26.74
CA SER A 374 -34.93 53.70 -27.93
C SER A 374 -35.97 54.80 -28.16
N VAL A 375 -36.59 54.82 -29.35
CA VAL A 375 -37.65 55.78 -29.69
C VAL A 375 -38.90 55.10 -30.24
N ASN A 376 -40.01 55.21 -29.51
CA ASN A 376 -41.31 54.72 -29.97
C ASN A 376 -41.81 55.55 -31.15
N LEU A 377 -42.34 54.88 -32.18
CA LEU A 377 -42.94 55.52 -33.35
C LEU A 377 -44.44 55.31 -33.36
N ASP A 378 -45.18 56.32 -33.81
CA ASP A 378 -46.59 56.14 -34.13
C ASP A 378 -46.72 55.17 -35.31
N ARG A 379 -47.62 54.19 -35.17
CA ARG A 379 -47.74 53.08 -36.12
C ARG A 379 -48.27 53.48 -37.49
N ASN A 380 -48.97 54.62 -37.57
CA ASN A 380 -49.64 55.06 -38.80
C ASN A 380 -48.81 56.12 -39.53
N THR A 381 -48.18 57.03 -38.79
CA THR A 381 -47.42 58.18 -39.33
C THR A 381 -45.91 57.93 -39.37
N GLY A 382 -45.39 57.02 -38.53
CA GLY A 382 -43.96 56.81 -38.35
C GLY A 382 -43.27 57.90 -37.54
N GLU A 383 -44.02 58.86 -36.99
CA GLU A 383 -43.47 59.98 -36.23
C GLU A 383 -43.01 59.54 -34.82
N PRO A 384 -41.90 60.11 -34.29
CA PRO A 384 -41.44 59.87 -32.94
C PRO A 384 -42.47 60.29 -31.88
N THR A 385 -42.77 59.38 -30.94
CA THR A 385 -43.75 59.61 -29.87
C THR A 385 -43.10 59.71 -28.50
N TYR A 386 -42.22 58.77 -28.17
CA TYR A 386 -41.53 58.73 -26.88
C TYR A 386 -40.07 58.30 -27.04
N LEU A 387 -39.15 59.09 -26.50
CA LEU A 387 -37.77 58.70 -26.28
C LEU A 387 -37.66 58.00 -24.91
N ASN A 388 -37.13 56.78 -24.90
CA ASN A 388 -37.17 55.88 -23.75
C ASN A 388 -35.83 55.84 -23.02
N PHE A 389 -35.89 55.84 -21.68
CA PHE A 389 -34.71 55.85 -20.81
C PHE A 389 -34.78 54.76 -19.74
N ILE A 390 -33.66 54.10 -19.45
CA ILE A 390 -33.52 53.29 -18.23
C ILE A 390 -32.79 54.13 -17.19
N ILE A 391 -33.43 54.36 -16.05
CA ILE A 391 -33.02 55.39 -15.08
C ILE A 391 -32.02 54.81 -14.09
N THR A 392 -30.89 55.50 -13.88
CA THR A 392 -29.89 55.17 -12.85
C THR A 392 -30.03 56.01 -11.60
N SER A 393 -30.46 57.28 -11.74
CA SER A 393 -30.76 58.13 -10.59
C SER A 393 -31.78 59.23 -10.90
N VAL A 394 -32.48 59.67 -9.85
CA VAL A 394 -33.41 60.79 -9.87
C VAL A 394 -33.06 61.73 -8.72
N ASN A 395 -32.80 62.99 -9.00
CA ASN A 395 -32.37 64.00 -8.01
C ASN A 395 -31.19 63.52 -7.15
N GLY A 396 -30.24 62.79 -7.76
CA GLY A 396 -29.07 62.22 -7.08
C GLY A 396 -29.34 60.94 -6.27
N THR A 397 -30.60 60.48 -6.20
CA THR A 397 -30.95 59.21 -5.54
C THR A 397 -30.84 58.06 -6.54
N ALA A 398 -30.02 57.05 -6.24
CA ALA A 398 -29.84 55.86 -7.08
C ALA A 398 -31.12 55.00 -7.12
N THR A 399 -31.38 54.37 -8.28
CA THR A 399 -32.57 53.53 -8.50
C THR A 399 -32.37 52.05 -8.16
N ALA A 400 -31.12 51.62 -7.97
CA ALA A 400 -30.74 50.25 -7.67
C ALA A 400 -29.52 50.19 -6.74
N PRO A 401 -29.38 49.13 -5.93
CA PRO A 401 -28.23 48.94 -5.05
C PRO A 401 -26.95 48.59 -5.82
N MET A 402 -25.79 48.98 -5.29
CA MET A 402 -24.46 48.55 -5.75
C MET A 402 -24.14 47.12 -5.28
N ALA A 403 -23.36 46.39 -6.08
CA ALA A 403 -22.77 45.11 -5.72
C ALA A 403 -21.62 45.29 -4.71
N GLU A 404 -21.27 44.20 -4.03
CA GLU A 404 -20.03 44.12 -3.26
C GLU A 404 -18.87 43.82 -4.21
N ASP A 405 -17.66 44.19 -3.81
CA ASP A 405 -16.46 43.92 -4.61
C ASP A 405 -16.14 42.42 -4.61
N ASN A 406 -16.10 41.80 -5.79
CA ASN A 406 -15.76 40.39 -5.99
C ASN A 406 -15.15 40.23 -7.39
N PRO A 407 -13.86 40.56 -7.56
CA PRO A 407 -13.25 40.67 -8.88
C PRO A 407 -13.37 39.36 -9.66
N TYR A 408 -13.67 39.48 -10.96
CA TYR A 408 -13.68 38.32 -11.85
C TYR A 408 -12.28 37.75 -11.98
N VAL A 409 -12.19 36.44 -11.79
CA VAL A 409 -10.98 35.67 -12.07
C VAL A 409 -11.35 34.55 -13.04
N PRO A 410 -10.83 34.56 -14.27
CA PRO A 410 -11.08 33.52 -15.26
C PRO A 410 -10.67 32.13 -14.77
N ALA A 411 -11.40 31.12 -15.23
CA ALA A 411 -11.01 29.73 -15.06
C ALA A 411 -9.69 29.47 -15.80
N PRO A 412 -8.85 28.53 -15.33
CA PRO A 412 -7.66 28.18 -16.08
C PRO A 412 -8.06 27.60 -17.44
N THR A 413 -7.28 27.95 -18.45
CA THR A 413 -7.16 27.13 -19.65
C THR A 413 -6.81 25.69 -19.24
N PRO A 414 -7.42 24.67 -19.89
CA PRO A 414 -7.08 23.29 -19.59
C PRO A 414 -5.58 23.05 -19.77
N VAL A 415 -4.91 22.74 -18.66
CA VAL A 415 -3.51 22.30 -18.68
C VAL A 415 -3.46 20.79 -18.86
N GLU A 416 -2.58 20.31 -19.74
CA GLU A 416 -2.32 18.87 -19.83
C GLU A 416 -1.68 18.41 -18.51
N SER A 417 -2.31 17.45 -17.86
CA SER A 417 -1.83 16.87 -16.60
C SER A 417 -1.82 15.36 -16.67
N VAL A 418 -0.82 14.74 -16.04
CA VAL A 418 -0.67 13.29 -15.93
C VAL A 418 -0.99 12.82 -14.51
N PRO A 419 -1.66 11.66 -14.33
CA PRO A 419 -1.90 11.14 -13.01
C PRO A 419 -0.62 10.54 -12.42
N ALA A 420 -0.32 10.91 -11.18
CA ALA A 420 0.83 10.48 -10.40
C ALA A 420 0.39 9.88 -9.06
N ASN A 421 1.31 9.23 -8.36
CA ASN A 421 1.11 8.76 -7.00
C ASN A 421 2.42 8.77 -6.21
N SER A 422 2.31 8.88 -4.90
CA SER A 422 3.46 8.80 -3.98
C SER A 422 3.05 8.13 -2.67
N LEU A 423 3.97 7.35 -2.09
CA LEU A 423 3.79 6.74 -0.78
C LEU A 423 4.40 7.65 0.29
N TYR A 424 3.61 8.01 1.29
CA TYR A 424 4.03 8.79 2.44
C TYR A 424 3.96 7.94 3.71
N THR A 425 4.85 8.23 4.66
CA THR A 425 4.88 7.62 5.99
C THR A 425 4.81 8.70 7.06
N TYR A 426 4.10 8.42 8.15
CA TYR A 426 4.03 9.28 9.32
C TYR A 426 5.06 8.81 10.36
N ASN A 427 5.93 9.72 10.81
CA ASN A 427 6.99 9.41 11.77
C ASN A 427 6.59 9.68 13.25
N GLY A 428 5.30 9.92 13.51
CA GLY A 428 4.80 10.36 14.81
C GLY A 428 4.72 11.88 14.98
N SER A 429 5.19 12.67 14.01
CA SER A 429 5.08 14.14 14.03
C SER A 429 4.74 14.76 12.67
N ALA A 430 5.25 14.20 11.57
CA ALA A 430 5.00 14.72 10.24
C ALA A 430 4.94 13.59 9.20
N TRP A 431 4.15 13.83 8.15
CA TRP A 431 4.16 13.01 6.94
C TRP A 431 5.38 13.35 6.08
N SER A 432 6.05 12.33 5.56
CA SER A 432 7.18 12.48 4.64
C SER A 432 7.18 11.35 3.60
N LEU A 433 7.89 11.52 2.48
CA LEU A 433 8.02 10.47 1.47
C LEU A 433 8.64 9.21 2.08
N ALA A 434 8.07 8.05 1.77
CA ALA A 434 8.56 6.74 2.21
C ALA A 434 9.83 6.33 1.44
N SER A 435 10.97 6.97 1.73
CA SER A 435 12.22 6.78 0.97
C SER A 435 12.84 5.38 1.11
N ASN A 436 12.44 4.61 2.12
CA ASN A 436 12.84 3.23 2.33
C ASN A 436 12.06 2.22 1.47
N VAL A 437 11.03 2.67 0.74
CA VAL A 437 10.15 1.85 -0.08
C VAL A 437 10.15 2.38 -1.52
N VAL A 438 10.36 1.50 -2.49
CA VAL A 438 10.25 1.83 -3.92
C VAL A 438 8.78 1.75 -4.31
N THR A 439 8.15 2.89 -4.57
CA THR A 439 6.75 2.93 -5.02
C THR A 439 6.66 2.85 -6.54
N LEU A 440 5.76 2.00 -7.06
CA LEU A 440 5.41 2.00 -8.48
C LEU A 440 4.54 3.21 -8.85
N THR A 441 5.05 4.00 -9.79
CA THR A 441 4.34 5.12 -10.40
C THR A 441 3.44 4.66 -11.56
N ASN A 442 2.60 5.56 -12.07
CA ASN A 442 1.80 5.28 -13.26
C ASN A 442 2.65 5.01 -14.51
N ASP A 443 3.79 5.68 -14.64
CA ASP A 443 4.73 5.46 -15.74
C ASP A 443 5.37 4.08 -15.64
N ASP A 444 5.70 3.63 -14.43
CA ASP A 444 6.22 2.29 -14.20
C ASP A 444 5.20 1.21 -14.64
N TYR A 445 3.92 1.39 -14.29
CA TYR A 445 2.85 0.49 -14.75
C TYR A 445 2.72 0.48 -16.28
N THR A 446 2.78 1.66 -16.91
CA THR A 446 2.70 1.80 -18.37
C THR A 446 3.89 1.12 -19.05
N ALA A 447 5.10 1.30 -18.53
CA ALA A 447 6.31 0.63 -19.01
C ALA A 447 6.23 -0.91 -18.87
N MET A 448 5.50 -1.40 -17.87
CA MET A 448 5.18 -2.82 -17.67
C MET A 448 3.97 -3.31 -18.49
N GLY A 449 3.39 -2.47 -19.36
CA GLY A 449 2.23 -2.81 -20.19
C GLY A 449 0.90 -2.87 -19.44
N GLN A 450 0.81 -2.30 -18.24
CA GLN A 450 -0.36 -2.37 -17.37
C GLN A 450 -1.27 -1.15 -17.58
N LYS A 451 -2.45 -1.38 -18.17
CA LYS A 451 -3.42 -0.32 -18.50
C LYS A 451 -4.08 0.33 -17.28
N TYR A 452 -4.31 -0.42 -16.20
CA TYR A 452 -5.14 0.02 -15.08
C TYR A 452 -4.34 0.60 -13.90
N GLY A 453 -3.03 0.80 -14.05
CA GLY A 453 -2.18 1.31 -12.98
C GLY A 453 -2.14 0.38 -11.75
N ASN A 454 -2.22 -0.93 -11.97
CA ASN A 454 -2.14 -1.97 -10.92
C ASN A 454 -1.57 -3.27 -11.49
N LEU A 455 -1.09 -4.15 -10.60
CA LEU A 455 -0.73 -5.53 -10.90
C LEU A 455 -1.85 -6.48 -10.43
N SER A 456 -1.91 -7.71 -10.97
CA SER A 456 -2.87 -8.73 -10.54
C SER A 456 -2.33 -10.14 -10.74
N GLY A 457 -2.92 -11.13 -10.08
CA GLY A 457 -2.52 -12.53 -10.20
C GLY A 457 -1.03 -12.73 -9.87
N THR A 458 -0.33 -13.49 -10.72
CA THR A 458 1.11 -13.77 -10.57
C THR A 458 2.01 -12.73 -11.24
N LEU A 459 1.45 -11.63 -11.77
CA LEU A 459 2.24 -10.59 -12.42
C LEU A 459 3.34 -9.98 -11.52
N PRO A 460 3.14 -9.74 -10.21
CA PRO A 460 4.20 -9.22 -9.35
C PRO A 460 5.48 -10.08 -9.38
N GLU A 461 5.34 -11.42 -9.40
CA GLU A 461 6.47 -12.37 -9.40
C GLU A 461 7.33 -12.25 -10.66
N THR A 462 6.74 -11.84 -11.77
CA THR A 462 7.43 -11.76 -13.07
C THR A 462 7.88 -10.34 -13.42
N LEU A 463 7.13 -9.31 -12.98
CA LEU A 463 7.39 -7.92 -13.35
C LEU A 463 8.27 -7.17 -12.36
N LEU A 464 8.14 -7.42 -11.05
CA LEU A 464 8.92 -6.69 -10.04
C LEU A 464 10.44 -6.93 -10.16
N PRO A 465 10.93 -8.16 -10.41
CA PRO A 465 12.34 -8.39 -10.68
C PRO A 465 12.90 -7.60 -11.87
N VAL A 466 12.15 -7.54 -12.97
CA VAL A 466 12.53 -6.83 -14.19
C VAL A 466 12.51 -5.32 -13.96
N PHE A 467 11.49 -4.82 -13.26
CA PHE A 467 11.39 -3.43 -12.84
C PHE A 467 12.62 -3.01 -12.00
N LEU A 468 12.97 -3.78 -10.97
CA LEU A 468 14.12 -3.47 -10.13
C LEU A 468 15.44 -3.57 -10.90
N LYS A 469 15.59 -4.53 -11.81
CA LYS A 469 16.77 -4.62 -12.69
C LYS A 469 16.96 -3.35 -13.52
N ASN A 470 15.88 -2.80 -14.08
CA ASN A 470 15.93 -1.58 -14.88
C ASN A 470 16.16 -0.33 -14.02
N LYS A 471 15.54 -0.26 -12.84
CA LYS A 471 15.63 0.89 -11.92
C LYS A 471 16.96 0.94 -11.15
N PHE A 472 17.55 -0.22 -10.87
CA PHE A 472 18.79 -0.38 -10.10
C PHE A 472 19.80 -1.27 -10.85
N PRO A 473 20.38 -0.80 -11.98
CA PRO A 473 21.25 -1.61 -12.83
C PRO A 473 22.62 -1.95 -12.20
N TYR A 474 22.97 -1.32 -11.08
CA TYR A 474 24.24 -1.50 -10.38
C TYR A 474 24.06 -2.11 -8.97
N ALA A 475 22.99 -2.87 -8.77
CA ALA A 475 22.76 -3.58 -7.51
C ALA A 475 23.91 -4.56 -7.20
N LEU A 476 24.30 -4.62 -5.94
CA LEU A 476 25.29 -5.58 -5.44
C LEU A 476 24.59 -6.79 -4.82
N ALA A 477 25.28 -7.92 -4.77
CA ALA A 477 24.76 -9.10 -4.08
C ALA A 477 24.35 -8.74 -2.65
N ASP A 478 23.21 -9.29 -2.23
CA ASP A 478 22.56 -9.04 -0.94
C ASP A 478 21.89 -7.65 -0.79
N ASP A 479 21.84 -6.82 -1.85
CA ASP A 479 21.01 -5.61 -1.84
C ASP A 479 19.53 -5.98 -1.69
N VAL A 480 18.83 -5.31 -0.77
CA VAL A 480 17.40 -5.52 -0.48
C VAL A 480 16.58 -4.31 -0.90
N LYS A 481 15.41 -4.55 -1.51
CA LYS A 481 14.40 -3.52 -1.82
C LYS A 481 13.00 -3.97 -1.42
N TYR A 482 12.26 -3.05 -0.82
CA TYR A 482 10.82 -3.16 -0.61
C TYR A 482 10.10 -2.41 -1.73
N VAL A 483 9.17 -3.07 -2.42
CA VAL A 483 8.44 -2.49 -3.55
C VAL A 483 6.96 -2.41 -3.23
N ALA A 484 6.44 -1.19 -3.13
CA ALA A 484 5.02 -0.91 -2.95
C ALA A 484 4.30 -0.74 -4.29
N TYR A 485 3.16 -1.39 -4.44
CA TYR A 485 2.36 -1.37 -5.66
C TYR A 485 0.86 -1.54 -5.37
N LYS A 486 0.03 -0.96 -6.23
CA LYS A 486 -1.41 -1.25 -6.30
C LYS A 486 -1.62 -2.66 -6.86
N TYR A 487 -2.39 -3.48 -6.14
CA TYR A 487 -2.73 -4.85 -6.50
C TYR A 487 -4.24 -5.05 -6.60
N TYR A 488 -4.71 -5.53 -7.75
CA TYR A 488 -6.12 -5.88 -7.97
C TYR A 488 -6.35 -7.36 -7.63
N GLY A 489 -7.08 -7.59 -6.54
CA GLY A 489 -7.36 -8.89 -5.97
C GLY A 489 -8.53 -9.62 -6.64
N SER A 490 -8.65 -10.91 -6.34
CA SER A 490 -9.77 -11.76 -6.80
C SER A 490 -11.13 -11.33 -6.24
N ASP A 491 -11.12 -10.59 -5.13
CA ASP A 491 -12.29 -9.96 -4.50
C ASP A 491 -12.77 -8.70 -5.25
N LYS A 492 -12.12 -8.35 -6.38
CA LYS A 492 -12.38 -7.16 -7.19
C LYS A 492 -12.10 -5.84 -6.47
N SER A 493 -11.26 -5.86 -5.44
CA SER A 493 -10.74 -4.66 -4.79
C SER A 493 -9.31 -4.39 -5.24
N THR A 494 -8.91 -3.12 -5.24
CA THR A 494 -7.51 -2.73 -5.35
C THR A 494 -7.01 -2.40 -3.95
N THR A 495 -5.82 -2.90 -3.58
CA THR A 495 -5.15 -2.65 -2.30
C THR A 495 -3.70 -2.27 -2.55
N VAL A 496 -3.04 -1.64 -1.58
CA VAL A 496 -1.58 -1.49 -1.59
C VAL A 496 -0.97 -2.82 -1.15
N ARG A 497 0.09 -3.24 -1.84
CA ARG A 497 0.89 -4.41 -1.49
C ARG A 497 2.36 -4.07 -1.51
N CYS A 498 3.12 -4.73 -0.66
CA CYS A 498 4.56 -4.63 -0.58
C CYS A 498 5.22 -6.00 -0.72
N LYS A 499 6.33 -6.05 -1.46
CA LYS A 499 7.19 -7.23 -1.56
C LYS A 499 8.63 -6.87 -1.32
N GLU A 500 9.33 -7.75 -0.61
CA GLU A 500 10.78 -7.71 -0.48
C GLU A 500 11.40 -8.50 -1.63
N LEU A 501 12.44 -7.92 -2.24
CA LEU A 501 13.27 -8.58 -3.24
C LEU A 501 14.74 -8.39 -2.84
N THR A 502 15.53 -9.44 -3.00
CA THR A 502 16.97 -9.46 -2.74
C THR A 502 17.72 -9.75 -4.03
N TYR A 503 18.77 -8.98 -4.31
CA TYR A 503 19.62 -9.23 -5.47
C TYR A 503 20.63 -10.32 -5.15
N ASN A 504 20.60 -11.45 -5.86
CA ASN A 504 21.48 -12.60 -5.60
C ASN A 504 22.87 -12.48 -6.28
N GLY A 505 23.21 -11.31 -6.82
CA GLY A 505 24.39 -11.09 -7.65
C GLY A 505 24.18 -11.31 -9.16
N SER A 506 23.00 -11.79 -9.57
CA SER A 506 22.63 -11.95 -10.99
C SER A 506 21.23 -11.41 -11.30
N GLU A 507 20.25 -11.66 -10.43
CA GLU A 507 18.87 -11.24 -10.57
C GLU A 507 18.23 -10.87 -9.23
N TRP A 508 17.14 -10.11 -9.31
CA TRP A 508 16.29 -9.80 -8.17
C TRP A 508 15.35 -10.97 -7.89
N VAL A 509 15.45 -11.57 -6.71
CA VAL A 509 14.62 -12.70 -6.30
C VAL A 509 13.60 -12.22 -5.28
N MET A 510 12.33 -12.49 -5.52
CA MET A 510 11.26 -12.15 -4.58
C MET A 510 11.29 -13.06 -3.36
N ASN A 511 11.21 -12.47 -2.18
CA ASN A 511 11.07 -13.22 -0.94
C ASN A 511 9.66 -13.84 -0.87
N THR A 512 9.60 -15.16 -0.76
CA THR A 512 8.35 -15.92 -0.59
C THR A 512 7.83 -15.89 0.85
N ASN A 513 8.62 -15.39 1.80
CA ASN A 513 8.42 -15.45 3.25
C ASN A 513 8.18 -16.89 3.72
N VAL A 514 8.97 -17.83 3.17
CA VAL A 514 8.88 -19.26 3.48
C VAL A 514 10.29 -19.82 3.60
N ASP A 515 10.60 -20.38 4.76
CA ASP A 515 11.83 -21.12 5.01
C ASP A 515 11.67 -22.59 4.64
N VAL A 516 12.76 -23.21 4.19
CA VAL A 516 12.85 -24.67 4.02
C VAL A 516 13.64 -25.22 5.20
N VAL A 517 13.02 -26.13 5.95
CA VAL A 517 13.57 -26.71 7.18
C VAL A 517 13.64 -28.23 7.04
N THR A 518 14.68 -28.83 7.59
CA THR A 518 14.85 -30.28 7.68
C THR A 518 14.93 -30.68 9.15
N GLU A 519 14.03 -31.56 9.60
CA GLU A 519 13.90 -32.01 10.98
C GLU A 519 13.79 -33.54 11.04
N GLN A 520 14.31 -34.16 12.11
CA GLN A 520 14.27 -35.62 12.27
C GLN A 520 13.01 -36.08 13.00
N TYR A 521 12.43 -37.16 12.51
CA TYR A 521 11.36 -37.91 13.16
C TYR A 521 11.79 -39.37 13.31
N VAL A 522 11.56 -39.98 14.47
CA VAL A 522 11.91 -41.37 14.75
C VAL A 522 10.66 -42.18 15.06
N LYS A 523 10.60 -43.40 14.54
CA LYS A 523 9.51 -44.32 14.82
C LYS A 523 9.77 -45.07 16.13
N THR A 524 8.86 -44.93 17.08
CA THR A 524 8.96 -45.53 18.41
C THR A 524 7.62 -46.10 18.82
N LYS A 525 7.58 -47.38 19.20
CA LYS A 525 6.36 -48.09 19.63
C LYS A 525 5.23 -48.00 18.58
N GLY A 526 5.59 -48.11 17.31
CA GLY A 526 4.67 -48.06 16.19
C GLY A 526 4.28 -46.66 15.71
N SER A 527 4.70 -45.59 16.39
CA SER A 527 4.36 -44.21 16.03
C SER A 527 5.58 -43.35 15.72
N TRP A 528 5.47 -42.53 14.69
CA TRP A 528 6.43 -41.47 14.37
C TRP A 528 6.35 -40.35 15.40
N MET A 529 7.50 -39.85 15.83
CA MET A 529 7.59 -38.72 16.74
C MET A 529 8.73 -37.81 16.33
N PHE A 530 8.54 -36.50 16.47
CA PHE A 530 9.62 -35.55 16.32
C PHE A 530 10.77 -35.88 17.30
N ASN A 531 12.00 -35.97 16.79
CA ASN A 531 13.17 -36.32 17.58
C ASN A 531 14.33 -35.35 17.27
N PRO A 532 14.63 -34.41 18.18
CA PRO A 532 15.75 -33.49 18.01
C PRO A 532 17.10 -34.07 18.46
N ASN A 533 17.14 -35.30 18.97
CA ASN A 533 18.39 -35.93 19.43
C ASN A 533 19.31 -36.26 18.25
N VAL A 534 20.61 -36.15 18.47
CA VAL A 534 21.63 -36.43 17.47
C VAL A 534 22.55 -37.54 17.97
N THR A 535 22.78 -38.56 17.13
CA THR A 535 23.78 -39.60 17.39
C THR A 535 24.90 -39.49 16.36
N ILE A 536 26.13 -39.34 16.86
CA ILE A 536 27.35 -39.28 16.06
C ILE A 536 28.12 -40.57 16.33
N SER A 537 28.07 -41.50 15.39
CA SER A 537 28.83 -42.75 15.49
C SER A 537 30.14 -42.65 14.70
N ILE A 538 31.26 -42.56 15.40
CA ILE A 538 32.60 -42.56 14.81
C ILE A 538 33.16 -43.98 14.87
N PRO A 539 33.20 -44.72 13.74
CA PRO A 539 33.61 -46.12 13.75
C PRO A 539 35.11 -46.26 14.00
N ASN A 540 35.52 -47.44 14.47
CA ASN A 540 36.94 -47.85 14.56
C ASN A 540 37.54 -48.14 13.17
N VAL A 541 37.47 -47.15 12.28
CA VAL A 541 37.96 -47.21 10.90
C VAL A 541 38.82 -45.97 10.70
N ARG A 542 40.10 -46.22 10.42
CA ARG A 542 41.08 -45.20 10.10
C ARG A 542 40.60 -44.37 8.91
N GLN A 543 40.66 -43.05 9.02
CA GLN A 543 40.20 -42.11 7.98
C GLN A 543 38.75 -42.33 7.56
N SER A 544 37.89 -42.76 8.49
CA SER A 544 36.44 -42.71 8.24
C SER A 544 35.99 -41.25 8.06
N GLU A 545 35.05 -41.01 7.17
CA GLU A 545 34.53 -39.66 6.91
C GLU A 545 34.01 -38.98 8.20
N PRO A 546 33.21 -39.64 9.06
CA PRO A 546 32.80 -39.05 10.35
C PRO A 546 34.00 -38.71 11.25
N GLY A 547 34.99 -39.60 11.32
CA GLY A 547 36.18 -39.39 12.15
C GLY A 547 37.08 -38.27 11.63
N LEU A 548 37.27 -38.15 10.31
CA LEU A 548 38.03 -37.06 9.72
C LEU A 548 37.38 -35.71 10.02
N THR A 549 36.09 -35.57 9.75
CA THR A 549 35.35 -34.33 10.01
C THR A 549 35.40 -33.95 11.49
N PHE A 550 35.10 -34.90 12.38
CA PHE A 550 35.02 -34.63 13.81
C PHE A 550 36.39 -34.28 14.43
N TYR A 551 37.37 -35.15 14.24
CA TYR A 551 38.66 -34.97 14.90
C TYR A 551 39.55 -33.94 14.21
N GLN A 552 39.43 -33.70 12.90
CA GLN A 552 40.20 -32.60 12.28
C GLN A 552 39.70 -31.25 12.79
N THR A 553 38.38 -31.07 12.94
CA THR A 553 37.82 -29.87 13.57
C THR A 553 38.36 -29.68 14.99
N THR A 554 38.51 -30.77 15.74
CA THR A 554 39.12 -30.76 17.08
C THR A 554 40.58 -30.32 17.04
N VAL A 555 41.39 -30.91 16.14
CA VAL A 555 42.81 -30.59 15.95
C VAL A 555 43.01 -29.12 15.57
N ASP A 556 42.19 -28.62 14.64
CA ASP A 556 42.26 -27.23 14.17
C ASP A 556 41.86 -26.25 15.29
N TRP A 557 40.85 -26.59 16.09
CA TRP A 557 40.45 -25.80 17.25
C TRP A 557 41.57 -25.73 18.31
N VAL A 558 42.18 -26.87 18.66
CA VAL A 558 43.31 -26.92 19.62
C VAL A 558 44.49 -26.10 19.11
N LYS A 559 44.82 -26.23 17.81
CA LYS A 559 45.89 -25.45 17.19
C LYS A 559 45.67 -23.95 17.35
N ALA A 560 44.43 -23.49 17.15
CA ALA A 560 44.08 -22.07 17.20
C ALA A 560 43.95 -21.51 18.63
N ASN A 561 43.54 -22.32 19.60
CA ASN A 561 43.16 -21.85 20.94
C ASN A 561 44.14 -22.26 22.05
N GLU A 562 44.74 -23.45 21.96
CA GLU A 562 45.65 -23.99 22.98
C GLU A 562 47.13 -23.99 22.53
N GLY A 563 47.35 -23.94 21.21
CA GLY A 563 48.65 -23.66 20.59
C GLY A 563 49.23 -24.80 19.75
N GLU A 564 50.05 -24.43 18.76
CA GLU A 564 50.63 -25.38 17.79
C GLU A 564 51.55 -26.45 18.43
N GLY A 565 52.05 -26.21 19.64
CA GLY A 565 52.92 -27.15 20.36
C GLY A 565 52.25 -28.47 20.76
N TYR A 566 50.92 -28.54 20.73
CA TYR A 566 50.17 -29.79 20.95
C TYR A 566 49.97 -30.62 19.68
N ILE A 567 50.37 -30.13 18.50
CA ILE A 567 49.95 -30.69 17.21
C ILE A 567 51.07 -31.52 16.55
N ASP A 568 50.75 -32.76 16.14
CA ASP A 568 51.62 -33.58 15.27
C ASP A 568 51.06 -33.63 13.84
N ARG A 569 51.93 -33.29 12.87
CA ARG A 569 51.69 -33.35 11.41
C ARG A 569 50.36 -32.72 10.94
N GLY A 570 49.77 -31.84 11.74
CA GLY A 570 48.51 -31.17 11.47
C GLY A 570 47.25 -32.05 11.56
N ASN A 571 47.35 -33.30 12.04
CA ASN A 571 46.22 -34.24 12.02
C ASN A 571 46.01 -35.01 13.33
N SER A 572 46.85 -34.76 14.34
CA SER A 572 46.71 -35.31 15.68
C SER A 572 47.07 -34.22 16.69
N GLU A 573 46.35 -34.19 17.80
CA GLU A 573 46.57 -33.23 18.88
C GLU A 573 46.68 -33.95 20.23
N PHE A 574 47.51 -33.41 21.13
CA PHE A 574 47.83 -34.02 22.43
C PHE A 574 47.40 -33.15 23.62
N PHE A 575 46.50 -32.19 23.41
CA PHE A 575 45.81 -31.47 24.48
C PHE A 575 44.63 -32.29 25.02
N SER A 576 43.88 -32.95 24.13
CA SER A 576 42.84 -33.93 24.45
C SER A 576 43.06 -35.33 23.85
N GLY A 577 44.02 -35.49 22.94
CA GLY A 577 44.44 -36.79 22.39
C GLY A 577 43.80 -37.19 21.06
N CYS A 578 43.00 -36.33 20.44
CA CYS A 578 42.30 -36.62 19.21
C CYS A 578 43.24 -36.80 18.03
N SER A 579 42.99 -37.84 17.22
CA SER A 579 43.66 -38.06 15.94
C SER A 579 42.65 -38.18 14.80
N ALA A 580 42.70 -37.23 13.86
CA ALA A 580 41.95 -37.29 12.61
C ALA A 580 42.42 -38.44 11.73
N PHE A 581 43.74 -38.70 11.71
CA PHE A 581 44.29 -39.79 10.91
C PHE A 581 43.80 -41.16 11.39
N TYR A 582 43.86 -41.42 12.70
CA TYR A 582 43.45 -42.70 13.27
C TYR A 582 41.96 -42.80 13.59
N CYS A 583 41.25 -41.68 13.61
CA CYS A 583 39.85 -41.55 14.03
C CYS A 583 39.61 -42.09 15.45
N ASN A 584 40.47 -41.71 16.39
CA ASN A 584 40.38 -42.12 17.80
C ASN A 584 40.86 -41.03 18.76
N VAL A 585 40.65 -41.27 20.06
CA VAL A 585 41.25 -40.51 21.15
C VAL A 585 42.40 -41.32 21.75
N ASN A 586 43.62 -40.81 21.65
CA ASN A 586 44.85 -41.49 21.97
C ASN A 586 45.29 -41.20 23.41
N HIS A 587 45.29 -42.23 24.25
CA HIS A 587 45.78 -42.22 25.63
C HIS A 587 47.16 -42.89 25.77
N ASP A 588 47.89 -43.12 24.68
CA ASP A 588 49.25 -43.62 24.74
C ASP A 588 50.23 -42.49 25.11
N ILE A 589 50.68 -42.50 26.37
CA ILE A 589 51.61 -41.51 26.91
C ILE A 589 52.91 -41.40 26.11
N SER A 590 53.36 -42.49 25.45
CA SER A 590 54.58 -42.48 24.63
C SER A 590 54.47 -41.53 23.42
N GLN A 591 53.27 -41.31 22.91
CA GLN A 591 53.04 -40.37 21.81
C GLN A 591 53.07 -38.92 22.33
N VAL A 592 52.50 -38.68 23.51
CA VAL A 592 52.55 -37.36 24.15
C VAL A 592 54.00 -36.97 24.47
N GLU A 593 54.79 -37.89 25.04
CA GLU A 593 56.23 -37.69 25.32
C GLU A 593 57.00 -37.28 24.06
N LYS A 594 56.70 -37.94 22.94
CA LYS A 594 57.40 -37.76 21.67
C LYS A 594 57.06 -36.43 20.98
N TYR A 595 55.80 -36.00 21.05
CA TYR A 595 55.32 -34.91 20.19
C TYR A 595 54.88 -33.65 20.94
N ALA A 596 54.56 -33.74 22.23
CA ALA A 596 54.01 -32.61 23.00
C ALA A 596 54.56 -32.51 24.43
N SER A 597 55.69 -33.16 24.76
CA SER A 597 56.24 -33.16 26.12
C SER A 597 56.54 -31.77 26.68
N SER A 598 56.92 -30.81 25.84
CA SER A 598 57.17 -29.43 26.26
C SER A 598 55.91 -28.67 26.70
N MET A 599 54.73 -29.18 26.36
CA MET A 599 53.46 -28.55 26.69
C MET A 599 52.91 -28.99 28.06
N TRP A 600 53.45 -30.06 28.62
CA TRP A 600 52.97 -30.66 29.87
C TRP A 600 53.98 -30.40 31.01
N PRO A 601 53.55 -29.80 32.13
CA PRO A 601 54.45 -29.52 33.25
C PRO A 601 54.87 -30.79 34.02
N ASP A 602 54.06 -31.85 33.95
CA ASP A 602 54.32 -33.17 34.52
C ASP A 602 53.90 -34.23 33.50
N MET A 603 54.88 -35.01 33.03
CA MET A 603 54.69 -36.06 32.03
C MET A 603 54.24 -37.40 32.62
N THR A 604 53.91 -37.46 33.91
CA THR A 604 53.42 -38.69 34.53
C THR A 604 52.07 -39.09 33.92
N GLN A 605 51.95 -40.36 33.53
CA GLN A 605 50.73 -40.92 32.92
C GLN A 605 49.46 -40.65 33.76
N SER A 606 49.56 -40.70 35.10
CA SER A 606 48.46 -40.43 36.04
C SER A 606 48.08 -38.94 36.16
N VAL A 607 48.80 -38.05 35.49
CA VAL A 607 48.49 -36.61 35.42
C VAL A 607 48.01 -36.25 34.01
N VAL A 608 48.79 -36.63 32.99
CA VAL A 608 48.51 -36.30 31.59
C VAL A 608 47.20 -36.92 31.11
N ILE A 609 47.00 -38.23 31.28
CA ILE A 609 45.80 -38.90 30.74
C ILE A 609 44.51 -38.37 31.40
N PRO A 610 44.39 -38.24 32.74
CA PRO A 610 43.23 -37.59 33.34
C PRO A 610 42.97 -36.19 32.82
N LYS A 611 44.02 -35.38 32.62
CA LYS A 611 43.85 -34.02 32.13
C LYS A 611 43.44 -33.99 30.66
N MET A 612 43.98 -34.87 29.81
CA MET A 612 43.51 -35.03 28.43
C MET A 612 42.05 -35.44 28.37
N ARG A 613 41.61 -36.37 29.24
CA ARG A 613 40.20 -36.75 29.35
C ARG A 613 39.31 -35.59 29.77
N GLU A 614 39.73 -34.82 30.77
CA GLU A 614 39.02 -33.62 31.23
C GLU A 614 38.91 -32.59 30.10
N ASN A 615 40.01 -32.30 29.41
CA ASN A 615 40.06 -31.40 28.27
C ASN A 615 39.16 -31.90 27.14
N PHE A 616 39.17 -33.21 26.85
CA PHE A 616 38.29 -33.82 25.86
C PHE A 616 36.82 -33.58 26.21
N LEU A 617 36.40 -33.92 27.42
CA LEU A 617 35.00 -33.91 27.83
C LEU A 617 34.44 -32.49 28.05
N TYR A 618 35.26 -31.54 28.51
CA TYR A 618 34.76 -30.22 28.92
C TYR A 618 35.22 -29.07 28.02
N VAL A 619 36.19 -29.31 27.13
CA VAL A 619 36.75 -28.26 26.27
C VAL A 619 36.60 -28.63 24.80
N THR A 620 37.34 -29.64 24.34
CA THR A 620 37.47 -29.88 22.90
C THR A 620 36.25 -30.52 22.27
N MET A 621 35.57 -31.45 22.97
CA MET A 621 34.32 -32.03 22.47
C MET A 621 33.19 -30.99 22.37
N PRO A 622 32.88 -30.18 23.40
CA PRO A 622 31.93 -29.07 23.26
C PRO A 622 32.32 -28.06 22.17
N ALA A 623 33.61 -27.72 22.06
CA ALA A 623 34.10 -26.79 21.04
C ALA A 623 33.89 -27.35 19.61
N THR A 624 34.17 -28.63 19.40
CA THR A 624 33.95 -29.32 18.13
C THR A 624 32.46 -29.42 17.81
N LEU A 625 31.61 -29.77 18.78
CA LEU A 625 30.16 -29.77 18.59
C LEU A 625 29.64 -28.38 18.22
N LYS A 626 30.13 -27.33 18.88
CA LYS A 626 29.79 -25.94 18.54
C LYS A 626 30.22 -25.54 17.14
N ALA A 627 31.37 -26.01 16.67
CA ALA A 627 31.86 -25.73 15.33
C ALA A 627 31.05 -26.48 14.25
N LEU A 628 30.67 -27.74 14.51
CA LEU A 628 29.96 -28.59 13.55
C LEU A 628 28.43 -28.39 13.58
N TYR A 629 27.88 -27.99 14.73
CA TYR A 629 26.45 -27.82 14.97
C TYR A 629 26.14 -26.44 15.58
N PRO A 630 26.48 -25.33 14.89
CA PRO A 630 26.33 -23.97 15.41
C PRO A 630 24.85 -23.55 15.62
N GLU A 631 23.92 -24.28 15.02
CA GLU A 631 22.48 -24.05 15.13
C GLU A 631 21.78 -24.98 16.14
N ALA A 632 22.51 -25.86 16.82
CA ALA A 632 21.95 -26.63 17.93
C ALA A 632 21.39 -25.69 18.99
N ASN A 633 20.11 -25.79 19.35
CA ASN A 633 19.47 -24.91 20.32
C ASN A 633 18.28 -25.62 20.98
N LEU A 634 17.75 -25.01 22.04
CA LEU A 634 16.44 -25.37 22.58
C LEU A 634 15.35 -25.13 21.52
N ILE A 635 14.33 -25.97 21.53
CA ILE A 635 13.22 -25.92 20.58
C ILE A 635 11.95 -25.51 21.33
N ASP A 636 11.37 -24.37 20.97
CA ASP A 636 10.21 -23.80 21.63
C ASP A 636 9.05 -24.80 21.70
N GLY A 637 8.55 -25.07 22.91
CA GLY A 637 7.48 -26.04 23.16
C GLY A 637 7.93 -27.51 23.16
N TYR A 638 9.22 -27.82 23.01
CA TYR A 638 9.79 -29.14 23.32
C TYR A 638 10.32 -29.12 24.76
N THR A 639 9.85 -30.04 25.59
CA THR A 639 10.10 -30.01 27.06
C THR A 639 11.01 -31.14 27.55
N GLN A 640 11.45 -32.04 26.66
CA GLN A 640 12.40 -33.08 27.01
C GLN A 640 13.84 -32.60 26.75
N PRO A 641 14.87 -33.18 27.40
CA PRO A 641 16.26 -32.89 27.09
C PRO A 641 16.59 -33.24 25.63
N ILE A 642 17.30 -32.34 24.94
CA ILE A 642 17.86 -32.58 23.61
C ILE A 642 19.28 -33.08 23.80
N VAL A 643 19.55 -34.30 23.35
CA VAL A 643 20.80 -35.01 23.64
C VAL A 643 21.60 -35.25 22.35
N TYR A 644 22.88 -34.89 22.41
CA TYR A 644 23.90 -35.25 21.45
C TYR A 644 24.72 -36.41 22.04
N GLU A 645 24.56 -37.59 21.46
CA GLU A 645 25.33 -38.79 21.79
C GLU A 645 26.47 -38.96 20.80
N ILE A 646 27.68 -39.19 21.30
CA ILE A 646 28.87 -39.42 20.47
C ILE A 646 29.48 -40.74 20.90
N ASP A 647 29.50 -41.69 19.97
CA ASP A 647 30.22 -42.96 20.09
C ASP A 647 31.57 -42.84 19.41
N TYR A 648 32.63 -43.15 20.15
CA TYR A 648 34.00 -42.98 19.69
C TYR A 648 34.91 -44.10 20.20
N VAL A 649 36.14 -44.10 19.70
CA VAL A 649 37.15 -45.10 20.06
C VAL A 649 38.27 -44.42 20.84
N THR A 650 38.59 -44.99 21.99
CA THR A 650 39.77 -44.64 22.77
C THR A 650 40.86 -45.66 22.54
N TYR A 651 42.07 -45.21 22.23
CA TYR A 651 43.26 -46.05 22.10
C TYR A 651 44.15 -45.92 23.34
N TYR A 652 44.27 -46.98 24.13
CA TYR A 652 45.04 -47.00 25.38
C TYR A 652 46.54 -47.33 25.19
N GLY A 653 47.04 -47.45 23.95
CA GLY A 653 48.45 -47.76 23.71
C GLY A 653 48.87 -49.16 24.19
N SER A 654 50.19 -49.35 24.30
CA SER A 654 50.80 -50.56 24.89
C SER A 654 50.86 -50.54 26.43
N SER A 655 50.71 -49.38 27.05
CA SER A 655 50.76 -49.19 28.51
C SER A 655 49.34 -49.08 29.06
N ALA A 656 48.84 -50.15 29.68
CA ALA A 656 47.48 -50.18 30.20
C ALA A 656 47.20 -49.00 31.16
N TYR A 657 46.02 -48.38 31.04
CA TYR A 657 45.53 -47.34 31.93
C TYR A 657 44.11 -47.70 32.37
N ASP A 658 43.80 -47.57 33.66
CA ASP A 658 42.54 -48.04 34.27
C ASP A 658 42.18 -49.50 33.92
N GLY A 659 43.19 -50.37 33.78
CA GLY A 659 43.00 -51.78 33.43
C GLY A 659 42.54 -52.03 31.98
N LYS A 660 42.52 -50.99 31.13
CA LYS A 660 42.20 -51.09 29.69
C LYS A 660 43.49 -51.03 28.84
N SER A 661 43.47 -51.70 27.69
CA SER A 661 44.56 -51.70 26.70
C SER A 661 44.00 -51.82 25.28
N GLY A 662 44.69 -51.28 24.28
CA GLY A 662 44.22 -51.31 22.89
C GLY A 662 43.04 -50.37 22.62
N ASN A 663 42.23 -50.68 21.60
CA ASN A 663 41.05 -49.89 21.23
C ASN A 663 39.84 -50.30 22.07
N VAL A 664 39.15 -49.31 22.63
CA VAL A 664 37.92 -49.49 23.42
C VAL A 664 36.87 -48.52 22.89
N ASN A 665 35.65 -49.02 22.68
CA ASN A 665 34.52 -48.16 22.34
C ASN A 665 34.05 -47.44 23.61
N ASP A 666 33.92 -46.13 23.51
CA ASP A 666 33.49 -45.25 24.58
C ASP A 666 32.37 -44.33 24.04
N THR A 667 31.53 -43.85 24.94
CA THR A 667 30.37 -43.02 24.61
C THR A 667 30.32 -41.82 25.53
N VAL A 668 29.92 -40.68 24.98
CA VAL A 668 29.65 -39.46 25.72
C VAL A 668 28.32 -38.86 25.29
N ARG A 669 27.60 -38.21 26.21
CA ARG A 669 26.35 -37.50 25.90
C ARG A 669 26.38 -36.09 26.45
N TYR A 670 25.90 -35.16 25.64
CA TYR A 670 25.71 -33.75 26.01
C TYR A 670 24.24 -33.36 25.85
N GLU A 671 23.71 -32.66 26.85
CA GLU A 671 22.43 -31.98 26.77
C GLU A 671 22.62 -30.58 26.15
N VAL A 672 21.79 -30.22 25.19
CA VAL A 672 21.74 -28.85 24.66
C VAL A 672 21.01 -27.96 25.67
N THR A 673 21.66 -26.88 26.11
CA THR A 673 21.12 -25.95 27.12
C THR A 673 20.87 -24.53 26.59
N GLY A 674 21.27 -24.27 25.36
CA GLY A 674 21.12 -23.00 24.65
C GLY A 674 21.77 -23.08 23.27
N LYS A 675 21.85 -21.94 22.55
CA LYS A 675 22.43 -21.91 21.20
C LYS A 675 23.91 -22.32 21.23
N ALA A 676 24.20 -23.46 20.60
CA ALA A 676 25.48 -24.15 20.55
C ALA A 676 26.14 -24.32 21.93
N ASP A 677 25.33 -24.59 22.94
CA ASP A 677 25.76 -24.80 24.32
C ASP A 677 25.45 -26.23 24.78
N PHE A 678 26.50 -26.96 25.16
CA PHE A 678 26.50 -28.41 25.35
C PHE A 678 26.99 -28.77 26.75
N LYS A 679 26.09 -29.30 27.58
CA LYS A 679 26.38 -29.73 28.95
C LYS A 679 26.61 -31.23 29.01
N LEU A 680 27.77 -31.66 29.51
CA LEU A 680 28.04 -33.09 29.70
C LEU A 680 27.06 -33.73 30.69
N ILE A 681 26.42 -34.84 30.30
CA ILE A 681 25.48 -35.59 31.15
C ILE A 681 25.84 -37.07 31.30
N TYR A 682 26.69 -37.62 30.44
CA TYR A 682 27.11 -39.02 30.51
C TYR A 682 28.51 -39.21 29.91
N SER A 683 29.35 -40.03 30.52
CA SER A 683 30.62 -40.49 29.95
C SER A 683 31.00 -41.88 30.45
N THR A 684 31.42 -42.76 29.53
CA THR A 684 31.95 -44.08 29.90
C THR A 684 33.23 -43.99 30.73
N TRP A 685 34.05 -42.95 30.54
CA TRP A 685 35.26 -42.74 31.36
C TRP A 685 34.95 -42.31 32.80
N LEU A 686 33.80 -41.66 33.03
CA LEU A 686 33.35 -41.23 34.36
C LEU A 686 32.45 -42.26 35.05
N GLY A 687 32.25 -43.43 34.44
CA GLY A 687 31.45 -44.51 35.02
C GLY A 687 29.93 -44.38 34.80
N GLY A 688 29.49 -43.49 33.90
CA GLY A 688 28.09 -43.36 33.50
C GLY A 688 27.55 -41.93 33.60
N GLU A 689 26.35 -41.78 34.18
CA GLU A 689 25.69 -40.48 34.36
C GLU A 689 26.54 -39.51 35.18
N VAL A 690 26.69 -38.29 34.67
CA VAL A 690 27.37 -37.18 35.34
C VAL A 690 26.29 -36.36 36.04
N LYS A 691 26.17 -36.53 37.36
CA LYS A 691 25.25 -35.71 38.17
C LYS A 691 25.82 -34.29 38.23
N GLY A 692 25.07 -33.32 37.71
CA GLY A 692 25.47 -31.92 37.71
C GLY A 692 25.73 -31.40 39.13
N GLU A 693 26.72 -30.51 39.26
CA GLU A 693 26.90 -29.65 40.43
C GLU A 693 25.75 -28.66 40.58
#